data_AF-A0A950B4K2-F1
#
_entry.id   AF-A0A950B4K2-F1
#
_cell.length_a   1.000
_cell.length_b   1.000
_cell.length_c   1.000
_cell.angle_alpha   90.00
_cell.angle_beta   90.00
_cell.angle_gamma   90.00
#
_symmetry.space_group_name_H-M   'P 1'
#
loop_
_entity.id
_entity.type
_entity.pdbx_description
1 polymer ?
#
loop_
_entity_poly.entity_id
_entity_poly.type
_entity_poly.pdbx_seq_one_letter_code
_entity_poly.pdbx_strand_id
1 'polypeptide(L)'
;HIKGVKRHDIVQGALKILENIDHRGAVGADKLMGDGAGILSQIPDQLYREEMANQGVELPPAGEYGVGMIFLPKEHASRLACEQEMERAIKAEGQVLLGWRDVPVNRDMPMSPTVQEKEPILRQVFIGRGTDVIVQDALERKLYVIRKTASAAIQNLKLKHSKEYYVPSMSSRTVVYKGLLLADQVGVYYKDLSDERCVSAIGLVHQRFSTNTFPEWPLAHPYRYVAHNGEINTVRGNYNWMLAREGVMASPVLGEDLQKLYPISFAGQSDTATFDNCLELLTMAGYPISQAVMMMIPEPWEQHEAMDERRRAFYEYHAAMIEPWDGPASIVFTDGRQIGATLDRNGLRPSRYCITDDDLVILASEAGVLPVPDSKIVRKWRLQPGKMLLIDLEQGRMIEDEELKANVVNTKPYKQWIENLRIKLDEVEIPADFKAPAAKAELSLLDRQQAFGFTQEDIKFLLTPMAEKGEEGIGSMGNDSPLAVLSDKNKPLYNYFRQMFAQVTNPPIDPIREAIVMSLVSFVGPKPNLLDINQVNPPMRLELQQPVLDFEGMAKLRDIEKHTHGKFKSATIDITYPLSWGKQGVEAKLASLCAHAVDEIKGGANILIISDRGMSATQVAIPALLALSAIHQHLVREGLRTTAGLVVETGTAREVHHFAVLAGYGAEAVHPYLAMETLVDIFGREGAPISVDKAIYHYVKAIGKGLSKIMSKMGVSTYMSYCGAQLFEAVGLNSDTVDKYFTGTASRVEGIGVFEIAEETIRNHEAAFSDDPVL
;
A
#
# COMPACT_ATOMS: atom_id res chain seq x y z
N HIS A 1 22.08 20.19 10.72
CA HIS A 1 22.37 21.25 11.72
C HIS A 1 21.06 21.87 12.17
N ILE A 2 20.74 21.86 13.47
CA ILE A 2 19.42 22.23 14.01
C ILE A 2 19.02 23.66 13.60
N LYS A 3 19.96 24.61 13.69
CA LYS A 3 19.74 26.03 13.33
C LYS A 3 19.70 26.34 11.82
N GLY A 4 19.68 25.33 10.94
CA GLY A 4 19.65 25.56 9.49
C GLY A 4 20.94 26.13 8.88
N VAL A 5 22.04 26.18 9.63
CA VAL A 5 23.33 26.69 9.13
C VAL A 5 23.90 25.72 8.09
N LYS A 6 24.07 26.21 6.86
CA LYS A 6 24.62 25.43 5.74
C LYS A 6 26.13 25.43 5.80
N ARG A 7 26.74 24.24 5.77
CA ARG A 7 28.20 24.07 5.84
C ARG A 7 28.64 22.89 4.98
N HIS A 8 29.89 22.90 4.51
CA HIS A 8 30.45 21.82 3.70
C HIS A 8 30.80 20.59 4.55
N ASP A 9 31.19 20.79 5.81
CA ASP A 9 31.50 19.69 6.73
C ASP A 9 30.29 18.80 7.06
N ILE A 10 29.06 19.30 6.90
CA ILE A 10 27.84 18.50 6.97
C ILE A 10 27.74 17.52 5.79
N VAL A 11 28.10 17.97 4.58
CA VAL A 11 28.14 17.12 3.38
C VAL A 11 29.24 16.06 3.53
N GLN A 12 30.44 16.48 3.94
CA GLN A 12 31.56 15.57 4.19
C GLN A 12 31.24 14.57 5.30
N GLY A 13 30.61 15.01 6.39
CA GLY A 13 30.17 14.15 7.48
C GLY A 13 29.15 13.12 7.02
N ALA A 14 28.19 13.50 6.18
CA ALA A 14 27.21 12.57 5.62
C ALA A 14 27.87 11.53 4.70
N LEU A 15 28.82 11.92 3.85
CA LEU A 15 29.62 10.99 3.05
C LEU A 15 30.46 10.07 3.93
N LYS A 16 31.01 10.57 5.03
CA LYS A 16 31.77 9.73 5.97
C LYS A 16 30.88 8.71 6.69
N ILE A 17 29.60 9.03 6.93
CA ILE A 17 28.61 8.06 7.42
C ILE A 17 28.44 6.91 6.42
N LEU A 18 28.34 7.20 5.11
CA LEU A 18 28.26 6.17 4.08
C LEU A 18 29.44 5.20 4.16
N GLU A 19 30.66 5.72 4.20
CA GLU A 19 31.87 4.90 4.30
C GLU A 19 31.85 3.99 5.55
N ASN A 20 31.32 4.49 6.66
CA ASN A 20 31.28 3.77 7.94
C ASN A 20 30.12 2.77 8.06
N ILE A 21 29.23 2.68 7.07
CA ILE A 21 28.16 1.67 7.01
C ILE A 21 28.37 0.63 5.92
N ASP A 22 29.55 0.60 5.28
CA ASP A 22 29.85 -0.29 4.16
C ASP A 22 29.67 -1.79 4.49
N HIS A 23 29.90 -2.19 5.75
CA HIS A 23 29.64 -3.54 6.24
C HIS A 23 28.17 -3.97 6.20
N ARG A 24 27.24 -3.04 5.96
CA ARG A 24 25.81 -3.29 5.76
C ARG A 24 25.41 -3.37 4.29
N GLY A 25 26.30 -3.02 3.38
CA GLY A 25 26.10 -3.17 1.94
C GLY A 25 26.38 -4.59 1.46
N ALA A 26 25.87 -4.91 0.26
CA ALA A 26 26.36 -6.05 -0.51
C ALA A 26 27.38 -5.56 -1.53
N VAL A 27 28.41 -6.38 -1.75
CA VAL A 27 29.24 -6.33 -2.95
C VAL A 27 28.94 -7.57 -3.78
N GLY A 28 28.80 -7.40 -5.10
CA GLY A 28 28.58 -8.50 -6.03
C GLY A 28 29.82 -9.39 -6.19
N ALA A 29 29.78 -10.27 -7.20
CA ALA A 29 30.97 -11.05 -7.58
C ALA A 29 32.14 -10.15 -8.02
N ASP A 30 31.81 -8.99 -8.62
CA ASP A 30 32.74 -7.89 -8.82
C ASP A 30 32.74 -6.99 -7.57
N LYS A 31 33.91 -6.83 -6.94
CA LYS A 31 34.08 -6.00 -5.74
C LYS A 31 33.76 -4.52 -5.98
N LEU A 32 33.79 -4.07 -7.24
CA LEU A 32 33.46 -2.70 -7.63
C LEU A 32 32.00 -2.53 -8.05
N MET A 33 31.16 -3.55 -7.84
CA MET A 33 29.73 -3.53 -8.11
C MET A 33 28.96 -3.60 -6.78
N GLY A 34 28.50 -2.45 -6.30
CA GLY A 34 27.56 -2.34 -5.18
C GLY A 34 26.11 -2.23 -5.64
N ASP A 35 25.18 -2.32 -4.70
CA ASP A 35 23.73 -2.24 -4.96
C ASP A 35 23.19 -0.80 -5.07
N GLY A 36 24.05 0.18 -4.80
CA GLY A 36 23.78 1.60 -4.97
C GLY A 36 23.85 2.41 -3.68
N ALA A 37 24.35 3.63 -3.80
CA ALA A 37 24.52 4.58 -2.71
C ALA A 37 24.25 6.00 -3.21
N GLY A 38 23.98 6.91 -2.27
CA GLY A 38 23.76 8.31 -2.60
C GLY A 38 23.56 9.22 -1.40
N ILE A 39 23.46 10.50 -1.71
CA ILE A 39 23.22 11.60 -0.78
C ILE A 39 22.12 12.52 -1.33
N LEU A 40 21.21 12.92 -0.45
CA LEU A 40 20.31 14.05 -0.64
C LEU A 40 20.82 15.21 0.22
N SER A 41 20.95 16.36 -0.42
CA SER A 41 21.30 17.62 0.25
C SER A 41 20.33 18.72 -0.17
N GLN A 42 20.36 19.84 0.55
CA GLN A 42 19.83 21.09 0.00
C GLN A 42 20.64 21.53 -1.22
N ILE A 43 20.02 22.32 -2.11
CA ILE A 43 20.69 22.87 -3.29
C ILE A 43 21.87 23.78 -2.87
N PRO A 44 23.09 23.50 -3.36
CA PRO A 44 24.27 24.34 -3.12
C PRO A 44 24.26 25.55 -4.07
N ASP A 45 23.44 26.57 -3.75
CA ASP A 45 23.19 27.73 -4.62
C ASP A 45 24.47 28.40 -5.12
N GLN A 46 25.47 28.59 -4.24
CA GLN A 46 26.71 29.27 -4.61
C GLN A 46 27.47 28.51 -5.72
N LEU A 47 27.63 27.19 -5.56
CA LEU A 47 28.29 26.34 -6.54
C LEU A 47 27.59 26.45 -7.91
N TYR A 48 26.27 26.26 -7.94
CA TYR A 48 25.51 26.26 -9.19
C TYR A 48 25.46 27.64 -9.85
N ARG A 49 25.31 28.70 -9.06
CA ARG A 49 25.26 30.08 -9.57
C ARG A 49 26.55 30.47 -10.27
N GLU A 50 27.70 30.18 -9.65
CA GLU A 50 29.01 30.48 -10.23
C GLU A 50 29.27 29.64 -11.50
N GLU A 51 28.88 28.36 -11.51
CA GLU A 51 29.05 27.52 -12.69
C GLU A 51 28.12 27.87 -13.86
N MET A 52 26.87 28.21 -13.58
CA MET A 52 25.92 28.66 -14.61
C MET A 52 26.32 30.04 -15.15
N ALA A 53 26.84 30.93 -14.30
CA ALA A 53 27.37 32.22 -14.74
C ALA A 53 28.56 32.06 -15.71
N ASN A 54 29.43 31.07 -15.48
CA ASN A 54 30.53 30.73 -16.41
C ASN A 54 30.02 30.24 -17.78
N GLN A 55 28.78 29.77 -17.86
CA GLN A 55 28.10 29.38 -19.11
C GLN A 55 27.25 30.52 -19.70
N GLY A 56 27.30 31.73 -19.11
CA GLY A 56 26.53 32.89 -19.55
C GLY A 56 25.07 32.88 -19.09
N VAL A 57 24.72 32.06 -18.09
CA VAL A 57 23.36 31.97 -17.52
C VAL A 57 23.34 32.57 -16.13
N GLU A 58 22.55 33.63 -15.94
CA GLU A 58 22.30 34.23 -14.63
C GLU A 58 21.13 33.52 -13.94
N LEU A 59 21.38 32.90 -12.78
CA LEU A 59 20.33 32.24 -12.01
C LEU A 59 19.51 33.27 -11.20
N PRO A 60 18.17 33.12 -11.11
CA PRO A 60 17.35 33.86 -10.15
C PRO A 60 17.79 33.67 -8.69
N PRO A 61 17.26 34.46 -7.73
CA PRO A 61 17.49 34.23 -6.31
C PRO A 61 17.16 32.80 -5.87
N ALA A 62 17.85 32.30 -4.86
CA ALA A 62 17.59 30.97 -4.31
C ALA A 62 16.12 30.81 -3.89
N GLY A 63 15.49 29.71 -4.29
CA GLY A 63 14.05 29.47 -4.10
C GLY A 63 13.16 30.01 -5.22
N GLU A 64 13.69 30.81 -6.15
CA GLU A 64 12.99 31.24 -7.38
C GLU A 64 13.36 30.42 -8.62
N TYR A 65 14.26 29.44 -8.47
CA TYR A 65 14.58 28.44 -9.48
C TYR A 65 14.63 27.03 -8.88
N GLY A 66 14.32 26.04 -9.70
CA GLY A 66 14.45 24.62 -9.45
C GLY A 66 15.60 23.99 -10.21
N VAL A 67 16.09 22.87 -9.70
CA VAL A 67 17.10 22.02 -10.34
C VAL A 67 16.52 20.61 -10.50
N GLY A 68 16.48 20.13 -11.73
CA GLY A 68 16.21 18.73 -12.04
C GLY A 68 17.52 17.97 -12.24
N MET A 69 17.85 17.02 -11.36
CA MET A 69 18.88 16.01 -11.64
C MET A 69 18.28 14.97 -12.58
N ILE A 70 18.91 14.69 -13.72
CA ILE A 70 18.36 13.82 -14.76
C ILE A 70 19.40 12.80 -15.20
N PHE A 71 19.00 11.54 -15.20
CA PHE A 71 19.69 10.44 -15.84
C PHE A 71 19.15 10.33 -17.26
N LEU A 72 20.04 10.47 -18.24
CA LEU A 72 19.72 10.44 -19.66
C LEU A 72 20.34 9.22 -20.35
N PRO A 73 19.72 8.74 -21.44
CA PRO A 73 20.31 7.70 -22.27
C PRO A 73 21.71 8.06 -22.77
N LYS A 74 22.57 7.05 -22.95
CA LYS A 74 23.88 7.24 -23.60
C LYS A 74 23.75 7.51 -25.09
N GLU A 75 22.79 6.84 -25.73
CA GLU A 75 22.52 6.97 -27.15
C GLU A 75 22.04 8.39 -27.48
N HIS A 76 22.73 9.03 -28.43
CA HIS A 76 22.62 10.48 -28.65
C HIS A 76 21.22 10.93 -29.10
N ALA A 77 20.57 10.19 -30.00
CA ALA A 77 19.24 10.56 -30.48
C ALA A 77 18.18 10.42 -29.39
N SER A 78 18.22 9.33 -28.62
CA SER A 78 17.33 9.11 -27.47
C SER A 78 17.56 10.17 -26.40
N ARG A 79 18.81 10.54 -26.13
CA ARG A 79 19.14 11.64 -25.22
C ARG A 79 18.52 12.96 -25.67
N LEU A 80 18.74 13.35 -26.92
CA LEU A 80 18.21 14.60 -27.46
C LEU A 80 16.67 14.62 -27.43
N ALA A 81 16.02 13.49 -27.72
CA ALA A 81 14.57 13.38 -27.62
C ALA A 81 14.09 13.56 -26.16
N CYS A 82 14.78 12.98 -25.18
CA CYS A 82 14.44 13.16 -23.76
C CYS A 82 14.60 14.62 -23.32
N GLU A 83 15.68 15.29 -23.74
CA GLU A 83 15.91 16.72 -23.45
C GLU A 83 14.82 17.59 -24.08
N GLN A 84 14.47 17.36 -25.35
CA GLN A 84 13.40 18.11 -26.03
C GLN A 84 12.03 17.92 -25.37
N GLU A 85 11.68 16.71 -24.93
CA GLU A 85 10.43 16.48 -24.20
C GLU A 85 10.42 17.16 -22.83
N MET A 86 11.56 17.19 -22.13
CA MET A 86 11.69 17.96 -20.88
C MET A 86 11.48 19.46 -21.13
N GLU A 87 12.12 20.03 -22.14
CA GLU A 87 11.97 21.44 -22.50
C GLU A 87 10.53 21.79 -22.91
N ARG A 88 9.86 20.88 -23.63
CA ARG A 88 8.44 21.01 -23.96
C ARG A 88 7.57 21.03 -22.71
N ALA A 89 7.80 20.12 -21.76
CA ALA A 89 7.05 20.06 -20.51
C ALA A 89 7.24 21.33 -19.66
N ILE A 90 8.48 21.83 -19.54
CA ILE A 90 8.79 23.09 -18.85
C ILE A 90 7.99 24.25 -19.45
N LYS A 91 8.02 24.37 -20.78
CA LYS A 91 7.30 25.43 -21.50
C LYS A 91 5.78 25.28 -21.39
N ALA A 92 5.26 24.06 -21.45
CA ALA A 92 3.83 23.76 -21.35
C ALA A 92 3.26 24.16 -19.98
N GLU A 93 4.06 24.02 -18.92
CA GLU A 93 3.71 24.45 -17.56
C GLU A 93 4.05 25.92 -17.27
N GLY A 94 4.39 26.71 -18.30
CA GLY A 94 4.62 28.16 -18.17
C GLY A 94 5.90 28.55 -17.41
N GLN A 95 6.80 27.60 -17.15
CA GLN A 95 8.05 27.83 -16.43
C GLN A 95 9.19 28.18 -17.40
N VAL A 96 10.29 28.74 -16.88
CA VAL A 96 11.38 29.26 -17.71
C VAL A 96 12.55 28.28 -17.70
N LEU A 97 12.90 27.73 -18.87
CA LEU A 97 14.16 27.00 -19.01
C LEU A 97 15.33 27.99 -18.95
N LEU A 98 16.16 27.88 -17.91
CA LEU A 98 17.35 28.72 -17.73
C LEU A 98 18.57 28.14 -18.45
N GLY A 99 18.71 26.81 -18.42
CA GLY A 99 19.79 26.12 -19.10
C GLY A 99 20.02 24.71 -18.58
N TRP A 100 20.94 24.03 -19.24
CA TRP A 100 21.39 22.69 -18.88
C TRP A 100 22.85 22.72 -18.44
N ARG A 101 23.18 21.92 -17.43
CA ARG A 101 24.53 21.74 -16.90
C ARG A 101 24.90 20.27 -16.96
N ASP A 102 26.07 19.96 -17.51
CA ASP A 102 26.64 18.62 -17.37
C ASP A 102 27.19 18.44 -15.96
N VAL A 103 26.82 17.35 -15.29
CA VAL A 103 27.29 17.09 -13.91
C VAL A 103 28.75 16.63 -13.98
N PRO A 104 29.68 17.32 -13.30
CA PRO A 104 31.09 16.96 -13.34
C PRO A 104 31.33 15.67 -12.55
N VAL A 105 31.70 14.63 -13.27
CA VAL A 105 31.99 13.31 -12.71
C VAL A 105 33.46 12.91 -12.89
N ASN A 106 33.94 12.03 -12.02
CA ASN A 106 35.27 11.44 -12.10
C ASN A 106 35.23 10.11 -12.87
N ARG A 107 35.49 10.17 -14.18
CA ARG A 107 35.53 8.98 -15.05
C ARG A 107 36.80 8.14 -14.90
N ASP A 108 37.83 8.69 -14.26
CA ASP A 108 39.09 7.99 -14.01
C ASP A 108 39.02 7.10 -12.75
N MET A 109 37.96 7.25 -11.95
CA MET A 109 37.72 6.44 -10.76
C MET A 109 37.55 4.95 -11.14
N PRO A 110 38.18 4.01 -10.42
CA PRO A 110 37.95 2.58 -10.64
C PRO A 110 36.47 2.22 -10.46
N MET A 111 35.89 1.61 -11.50
CA MET A 111 34.48 1.22 -11.53
C MET A 111 34.33 -0.09 -12.27
N SER A 112 33.38 -0.92 -11.83
CA SER A 112 33.05 -2.17 -12.52
C SER A 112 32.66 -1.90 -13.98
N PRO A 113 33.13 -2.71 -14.95
CA PRO A 113 32.71 -2.59 -16.35
C PRO A 113 31.18 -2.65 -16.54
N THR A 114 30.48 -3.45 -15.73
CA THR A 114 29.01 -3.54 -15.78
C THR A 114 28.34 -2.26 -15.27
N VAL A 115 28.91 -1.63 -14.25
CA VAL A 115 28.41 -0.34 -13.74
C VAL A 115 28.66 0.75 -14.78
N GLN A 116 29.86 0.78 -15.38
CA GLN A 116 30.21 1.70 -16.46
C GLN A 116 29.32 1.54 -17.69
N GLU A 117 28.91 0.31 -18.04
CA GLU A 117 27.99 0.05 -19.15
C GLU A 117 26.61 0.66 -18.87
N LYS A 118 26.11 0.52 -17.63
CA LYS A 118 24.81 1.05 -17.19
C LYS A 118 24.82 2.54 -16.81
N GLU A 119 25.99 3.16 -16.66
CA GLU A 119 26.14 4.57 -16.27
C GLU A 119 25.33 5.50 -17.19
N PRO A 120 24.36 6.28 -16.69
CA PRO A 120 23.62 7.21 -17.51
C PRO A 120 24.44 8.47 -17.80
N ILE A 121 24.01 9.26 -18.78
CA ILE A 121 24.51 10.63 -18.93
C ILE A 121 23.83 11.50 -17.87
N LEU A 122 24.63 12.15 -17.02
CA LEU A 122 24.16 12.91 -15.87
C LEU A 122 24.12 14.39 -16.22
N ARG A 123 22.91 14.97 -16.30
CA ARG A 123 22.71 16.40 -16.53
C ARG A 123 21.76 16.99 -15.52
N GLN A 124 21.93 18.27 -15.25
CA GLN A 124 21.03 19.08 -14.47
C GLN A 124 20.30 20.08 -15.37
N VAL A 125 18.99 20.20 -15.22
CA VAL A 125 18.19 21.25 -15.86
C VAL A 125 17.83 22.32 -14.82
N PHE A 126 18.03 23.59 -15.17
CA PHE A 126 17.70 24.73 -14.32
C PHE A 126 16.41 25.38 -14.82
N ILE A 127 15.43 25.52 -13.92
CA ILE A 127 14.07 25.96 -14.25
C ILE A 127 13.72 27.15 -13.37
N GLY A 128 13.60 28.34 -13.96
CA GLY A 128 13.13 29.54 -13.28
C GLY A 128 11.60 29.55 -13.17
N ARG A 129 11.09 30.19 -12.12
CA ARG A 129 9.64 30.35 -11.95
C ARG A 129 9.01 31.19 -13.07
N GLY A 130 7.86 30.74 -13.55
CA GLY A 130 7.00 31.50 -14.44
C GLY A 130 6.37 32.71 -13.75
N THR A 131 5.75 33.59 -14.53
CA THR A 131 5.09 34.81 -14.01
C THR A 131 3.89 34.54 -13.11
N ASP A 132 3.29 33.36 -13.22
CA ASP A 132 2.15 32.87 -12.46
C ASP A 132 2.54 32.26 -11.10
N VAL A 133 3.84 32.03 -10.87
CA VAL A 133 4.36 31.41 -9.64
C VAL A 133 4.96 32.48 -8.72
N ILE A 134 4.28 32.69 -7.59
CA ILE A 134 4.63 33.75 -6.62
C ILE A 134 5.41 33.19 -5.43
N VAL A 135 5.10 31.95 -5.00
CA VAL A 135 5.69 31.33 -3.81
C VAL A 135 6.44 30.06 -4.16
N GLN A 136 7.48 29.75 -3.38
CA GLN A 136 8.33 28.57 -3.61
C GLN A 136 7.55 27.25 -3.60
N ASP A 137 6.53 27.10 -2.75
CA ASP A 137 5.67 25.90 -2.73
C ASP A 137 4.89 25.70 -4.05
N ALA A 138 4.52 26.79 -4.74
CA ALA A 138 3.90 26.70 -6.05
C ALA A 138 4.93 26.27 -7.12
N LEU A 139 6.18 26.71 -6.99
CA LEU A 139 7.27 26.24 -7.86
C LEU A 139 7.53 24.74 -7.66
N GLU A 140 7.60 24.24 -6.43
CA GLU A 140 7.75 22.80 -6.14
C GLU A 140 6.66 21.98 -6.84
N ARG A 141 5.39 22.43 -6.78
CA ARG A 141 4.27 21.75 -7.45
C ARG A 141 4.42 21.75 -8.97
N LYS A 142 4.83 22.87 -9.57
CA LYS A 142 5.09 22.92 -11.02
C LYS A 142 6.24 22.02 -11.43
N LEU A 143 7.32 21.97 -10.65
CA LEU A 143 8.43 21.04 -10.86
C LEU A 143 7.98 19.57 -10.77
N TYR A 144 7.12 19.24 -9.81
CA TYR A 144 6.51 17.92 -9.70
C TYR A 144 5.70 17.54 -10.94
N VAL A 145 4.84 18.45 -11.42
CA VAL A 145 4.03 18.27 -12.64
C VAL A 145 4.93 18.11 -13.86
N ILE A 146 5.88 19.01 -14.08
CA ILE A 146 6.85 18.95 -15.19
C ILE A 146 7.57 17.60 -15.21
N ARG A 147 8.08 17.16 -14.05
CA ARG A 147 8.77 15.88 -13.95
C ARG A 147 7.88 14.72 -14.36
N LYS A 148 6.63 14.68 -13.89
CA LYS A 148 5.68 13.58 -14.16
C LYS A 148 5.24 13.59 -15.62
N THR A 149 4.87 14.74 -16.17
CA THR A 149 4.43 14.86 -17.57
C THR A 149 5.56 14.59 -18.55
N ALA A 150 6.76 15.11 -18.30
CA ALA A 150 7.95 14.80 -19.11
C ALA A 150 8.27 13.29 -19.08
N SER A 151 8.27 12.67 -17.89
CA SER A 151 8.54 11.23 -17.76
C SER A 151 7.53 10.38 -18.52
N ALA A 152 6.24 10.71 -18.42
CA ALA A 152 5.18 10.03 -19.16
C ALA A 152 5.35 10.21 -20.68
N ALA A 153 5.59 11.43 -21.15
CA ALA A 153 5.83 11.72 -22.56
C ALA A 153 7.03 10.95 -23.13
N ILE A 154 8.15 10.92 -22.40
CA ILE A 154 9.39 10.22 -22.81
C ILE A 154 9.19 8.71 -22.88
N GLN A 155 8.46 8.12 -21.92
CA GLN A 155 8.11 6.70 -21.97
C GLN A 155 7.20 6.39 -23.16
N ASN A 156 6.27 7.30 -23.49
CA ASN A 156 5.34 7.16 -24.61
C ASN A 156 6.02 7.30 -26.00
N LEU A 157 7.23 7.85 -26.08
CA LEU A 157 8.03 7.83 -27.31
C LEU A 157 8.41 6.42 -27.75
N LYS A 158 8.42 5.44 -26.82
CA LYS A 158 8.77 4.03 -27.07
C LYS A 158 10.13 3.85 -27.78
N LEU A 159 11.09 4.73 -27.49
CA LEU A 159 12.45 4.57 -28.01
C LEU A 159 13.11 3.38 -27.32
N LYS A 160 14.07 2.76 -28.02
CA LYS A 160 14.84 1.62 -27.50
C LYS A 160 15.45 1.91 -26.11
N HIS A 161 15.92 3.14 -25.90
CA HIS A 161 16.61 3.57 -24.69
C HIS A 161 15.77 4.50 -23.80
N SER A 162 14.47 4.72 -24.08
CA SER A 162 13.61 5.61 -23.25
C SER A 162 13.52 5.17 -21.78
N LYS A 163 13.74 3.88 -21.49
CA LYS A 163 13.71 3.34 -20.11
C LYS A 163 14.94 3.72 -19.27
N GLU A 164 16.02 4.19 -19.90
CA GLU A 164 17.21 4.69 -19.20
C GLU A 164 16.98 6.08 -18.60
N TYR A 165 15.96 6.80 -19.07
CA TYR A 165 15.58 8.10 -18.53
C TYR A 165 15.01 7.99 -17.11
N TYR A 166 15.55 8.76 -16.17
CA TYR A 166 15.06 8.83 -14.81
C TYR A 166 15.38 10.18 -14.17
N VAL A 167 14.52 10.67 -13.27
CA VAL A 167 14.73 11.93 -12.55
C VAL A 167 14.90 11.63 -11.05
N PRO A 168 16.14 11.56 -10.54
CA PRO A 168 16.40 11.42 -9.10
C PRO A 168 15.74 12.49 -8.24
N SER A 169 15.77 13.74 -8.66
CA SER A 169 15.18 14.88 -7.95
C SER A 169 14.82 15.99 -8.92
N MET A 170 13.74 16.72 -8.65
CA MET A 170 13.42 17.98 -9.33
C MET A 170 12.75 18.91 -8.32
N SER A 171 13.52 19.84 -7.76
CA SER A 171 13.10 20.68 -6.64
C SER A 171 13.85 22.02 -6.66
N SER A 172 13.30 23.03 -6.00
CA SER A 172 13.95 24.30 -5.66
C SER A 172 14.61 24.29 -4.27
N ARG A 173 14.56 23.15 -3.57
CA ARG A 173 15.09 22.98 -2.21
C ARG A 173 16.18 21.94 -2.13
N THR A 174 15.95 20.78 -2.74
CA THR A 174 16.79 19.59 -2.57
C THR A 174 17.36 19.10 -3.90
N VAL A 175 18.48 18.39 -3.81
CA VAL A 175 19.10 17.69 -4.94
C VAL A 175 19.62 16.33 -4.47
N VAL A 176 19.49 15.32 -5.33
CA VAL A 176 19.93 13.95 -5.03
C VAL A 176 21.08 13.55 -5.96
N TYR A 177 22.20 13.20 -5.35
CA TYR A 177 23.37 12.60 -6.00
C TYR A 177 23.42 11.13 -5.63
N LYS A 178 23.08 10.25 -6.56
CA LYS A 178 23.01 8.81 -6.32
C LYS A 178 23.41 8.01 -7.54
N GLY A 179 23.82 6.77 -7.34
CA GLY A 179 24.11 5.88 -8.45
C GLY A 179 24.36 4.46 -8.00
N LEU A 180 24.66 3.61 -8.99
CA LEU A 180 25.11 2.25 -8.75
C LEU A 180 26.59 2.25 -8.30
N LEU A 181 26.85 2.90 -7.17
CA LEU A 181 28.17 3.19 -6.62
C LEU A 181 28.32 2.50 -5.27
N LEU A 182 29.56 2.17 -4.90
CA LEU A 182 29.90 1.82 -3.53
C LEU A 182 29.79 3.04 -2.61
N ALA A 183 29.70 2.79 -1.30
CA ALA A 183 29.48 3.84 -0.31
C ALA A 183 30.61 4.89 -0.29
N ASP A 184 31.86 4.46 -0.44
CA ASP A 184 33.06 5.30 -0.50
C ASP A 184 33.24 6.01 -1.86
N GLN A 185 32.55 5.55 -2.91
CA GLN A 185 32.69 6.08 -4.26
C GLN A 185 31.83 7.33 -4.50
N VAL A 186 30.75 7.56 -3.75
CA VAL A 186 29.80 8.65 -4.01
C VAL A 186 30.49 10.02 -4.03
N GLY A 187 31.29 10.33 -3.00
CA GLY A 187 32.03 11.59 -2.89
C GLY A 187 33.21 11.74 -3.85
N VAL A 188 33.73 10.62 -4.37
CA VAL A 188 34.84 10.60 -5.34
C VAL A 188 34.32 10.75 -6.76
N TYR A 189 33.17 10.13 -7.06
CA TYR A 189 32.55 10.13 -8.38
C TYR A 189 31.93 11.48 -8.73
N TYR A 190 31.16 12.08 -7.81
CA TYR A 190 30.54 13.39 -8.03
C TYR A 190 31.45 14.52 -7.54
N LYS A 191 32.09 15.23 -8.47
CA LYS A 191 33.07 16.28 -8.13
C LYS A 191 32.43 17.44 -7.34
N ASP A 192 31.16 17.71 -7.58
CA ASP A 192 30.37 18.70 -6.84
C ASP A 192 30.42 18.48 -5.33
N LEU A 193 30.41 17.22 -4.88
CA LEU A 193 30.37 16.90 -3.46
C LEU A 193 31.70 17.14 -2.73
N SER A 194 32.79 17.28 -3.48
CA SER A 194 34.12 17.62 -2.97
C SER A 194 34.43 19.12 -3.00
N ASP A 195 33.59 19.92 -3.66
CA ASP A 195 33.76 21.37 -3.76
C ASP A 195 33.30 22.05 -2.46
N GLU A 196 34.13 22.93 -1.89
CA GLU A 196 33.83 23.64 -0.63
C GLU A 196 32.58 24.52 -0.71
N ARG A 197 32.17 24.95 -1.91
CA ARG A 197 30.94 25.72 -2.15
C ARG A 197 29.68 24.84 -2.06
N CYS A 198 29.84 23.51 -2.08
CA CYS A 198 28.76 22.56 -1.86
C CYS A 198 28.41 22.49 -0.38
N VAL A 199 27.56 23.43 0.06
CA VAL A 199 27.15 23.58 1.46
C VAL A 199 25.71 23.16 1.67
N SER A 200 25.42 22.51 2.80
CA SER A 200 24.06 22.13 3.17
C SER A 200 23.85 22.09 4.68
N ALA A 201 22.62 22.28 5.15
CA ALA A 201 22.27 22.04 6.55
C ALA A 201 21.82 20.58 6.80
N ILE A 202 21.52 19.86 5.71
CA ILE A 202 21.05 18.45 5.70
C ILE A 202 22.00 17.63 4.83
N GLY A 203 22.39 16.45 5.34
CA GLY A 203 22.98 15.39 4.53
C GLY A 203 22.28 14.08 4.84
N LEU A 204 21.38 13.66 3.96
CA LEU A 204 20.67 12.38 4.08
C LEU A 204 21.33 11.37 3.15
N VAL A 205 21.86 10.30 3.71
CA VAL A 205 22.57 9.27 2.94
C VAL A 205 21.93 7.90 3.08
N HIS A 206 22.17 7.05 2.10
CA HIS A 206 21.71 5.66 2.14
C HIS A 206 22.60 4.76 1.29
N GLN A 207 22.92 3.58 1.82
CA GLN A 207 23.50 2.47 1.08
C GLN A 207 22.47 1.34 1.00
N ARG A 208 22.22 0.86 -0.21
CA ARG A 208 21.21 -0.17 -0.48
C ARG A 208 21.80 -1.57 -0.37
N PHE A 209 20.94 -2.52 0.00
CA PHE A 209 21.15 -3.96 -0.14
C PHE A 209 19.93 -4.53 -0.87
N SER A 210 20.13 -5.20 -2.00
CA SER A 210 19.07 -5.73 -2.85
C SER A 210 18.88 -7.22 -2.60
N THR A 211 17.71 -7.62 -2.12
CA THR A 211 17.33 -9.04 -2.03
C THR A 211 16.40 -9.48 -3.16
N ASN A 212 15.67 -8.54 -3.77
CA ASN A 212 14.52 -8.84 -4.64
C ASN A 212 14.60 -8.24 -6.05
N THR A 213 15.53 -7.31 -6.30
CA THR A 213 15.66 -6.63 -7.61
C THR A 213 17.09 -6.70 -8.12
N PHE A 214 17.27 -6.62 -9.44
CA PHE A 214 18.59 -6.41 -10.00
C PHE A 214 19.07 -4.98 -9.70
N PRO A 215 20.34 -4.77 -9.37
CA PRO A 215 20.87 -3.43 -9.12
C PRO A 215 20.83 -2.55 -10.39
N GLU A 216 20.24 -1.38 -10.24
CA GLU A 216 20.05 -0.38 -11.31
C GLU A 216 20.23 1.03 -10.75
N TRP A 217 20.77 1.95 -11.56
CA TRP A 217 21.03 3.34 -11.16
C TRP A 217 19.81 4.06 -10.56
N PRO A 218 18.59 3.97 -11.15
CA PRO A 218 17.39 4.59 -10.59
C PRO A 218 16.98 4.07 -9.20
N LEU A 219 17.33 2.82 -8.87
CA LEU A 219 16.93 2.12 -7.64
C LEU A 219 17.83 2.44 -6.45
N ALA A 220 18.98 3.10 -6.65
CA ALA A 220 19.77 3.65 -5.56
C ALA A 220 18.94 4.63 -4.73
N HIS A 221 19.25 4.75 -3.44
CA HIS A 221 18.65 5.74 -2.55
C HIS A 221 19.62 6.92 -2.35
N PRO A 222 19.17 8.06 -1.80
CA PRO A 222 17.79 8.41 -1.44
C PRO A 222 16.82 8.54 -2.63
N TYR A 223 15.52 8.53 -2.32
CA TYR A 223 14.47 9.02 -3.21
C TYR A 223 14.25 10.53 -2.98
N ARG A 224 13.13 11.09 -3.47
CA ARG A 224 12.95 12.56 -3.50
C ARG A 224 12.69 13.14 -2.13
N TYR A 225 11.94 12.40 -1.32
CA TYR A 225 11.59 12.77 0.04
C TYR A 225 12.18 11.81 1.06
N VAL A 226 12.42 10.55 0.71
CA VAL A 226 12.73 9.50 1.69
C VAL A 226 14.02 8.74 1.44
N ALA A 227 14.63 8.29 2.54
CA ALA A 227 15.49 7.13 2.58
C ALA A 227 14.87 6.10 3.51
N HIS A 228 14.71 4.88 3.03
CA HIS A 228 14.04 3.79 3.73
C HIS A 228 14.99 2.62 3.93
N ASN A 229 15.25 2.27 5.20
CA ASN A 229 15.88 1.02 5.57
C ASN A 229 14.80 0.04 6.01
N GLY A 230 14.51 -0.98 5.20
CA GLY A 230 13.35 -1.81 5.46
C GLY A 230 12.78 -2.49 4.22
N GLU A 231 11.58 -3.02 4.36
CA GLU A 231 10.75 -3.60 3.30
C GLU A 231 9.28 -3.31 3.63
N ILE A 232 8.51 -2.74 2.70
CA ILE A 232 7.07 -2.52 2.89
C ILE A 232 6.30 -3.75 2.41
N ASN A 233 5.89 -4.60 3.34
CA ASN A 233 5.26 -5.89 3.02
C ASN A 233 3.80 -5.75 2.52
N THR A 234 3.16 -4.59 2.73
CA THR A 234 1.82 -4.28 2.20
C THR A 234 1.85 -3.50 0.88
N VAL A 235 3.03 -3.28 0.27
CA VAL A 235 3.19 -2.42 -0.92
C VAL A 235 2.19 -2.75 -2.04
N ARG A 236 1.90 -4.02 -2.29
CA ARG A 236 0.97 -4.42 -3.36
C ARG A 236 -0.45 -3.94 -3.08
N GLY A 237 -0.94 -4.08 -1.84
CA GLY A 237 -2.22 -3.53 -1.42
C GLY A 237 -2.22 -2.00 -1.49
N ASN A 238 -1.17 -1.36 -0.98
CA ASN A 238 -1.05 0.10 -0.99
C ASN A 238 -1.07 0.66 -2.44
N TYR A 239 -0.34 0.01 -3.34
CA TYR A 239 -0.33 0.34 -4.77
C TYR A 239 -1.71 0.18 -5.40
N ASN A 240 -2.36 -0.98 -5.20
CA ASN A 240 -3.69 -1.26 -5.75
C ASN A 240 -4.73 -0.25 -5.25
N TRP A 241 -4.69 0.11 -3.97
CA TRP A 241 -5.58 1.09 -3.39
C TRP A 241 -5.28 2.52 -3.85
N MET A 242 -4.01 2.87 -4.10
CA MET A 242 -3.68 4.16 -4.72
C MET A 242 -4.20 4.22 -6.16
N LEU A 243 -4.03 3.14 -6.93
CA LEU A 243 -4.57 3.02 -8.29
C LEU A 243 -6.09 3.16 -8.30
N ALA A 244 -6.80 2.54 -7.35
CA ALA A 244 -8.25 2.64 -7.21
C ALA A 244 -8.75 4.07 -6.88
N ARG A 245 -7.86 4.95 -6.40
CA ARG A 245 -8.16 6.36 -6.11
C ARG A 245 -7.90 7.28 -7.32
N GLU A 246 -7.14 6.82 -8.32
CA GLU A 246 -6.86 7.61 -9.52
C GLU A 246 -8.17 7.93 -10.25
N GLY A 247 -8.30 9.17 -10.72
CA GLY A 247 -9.51 9.67 -11.38
C GLY A 247 -10.61 10.18 -10.43
N VAL A 248 -10.67 9.71 -9.17
CA VAL A 248 -11.73 10.09 -8.20
C VAL A 248 -11.25 11.13 -7.19
N MET A 249 -9.94 11.17 -6.90
CA MET A 249 -9.38 12.17 -5.99
C MET A 249 -9.55 13.58 -6.53
N ALA A 250 -9.80 14.51 -5.61
CA ALA A 250 -9.80 15.95 -5.89
C ALA A 250 -8.91 16.67 -4.87
N SER A 251 -8.08 17.61 -5.34
CA SER A 251 -7.22 18.41 -4.48
C SER A 251 -7.51 19.90 -4.69
N PRO A 252 -7.81 20.66 -3.62
CA PRO A 252 -7.99 22.11 -3.73
C PRO A 252 -6.69 22.84 -4.11
N VAL A 253 -5.55 22.20 -3.88
CA VAL A 253 -4.22 22.78 -4.09
C VAL A 253 -3.65 22.43 -5.47
N LEU A 254 -3.75 21.16 -5.89
CA LEU A 254 -3.26 20.72 -7.20
C LEU A 254 -4.27 21.02 -8.33
N GLY A 255 -5.56 21.14 -8.01
CA GLY A 255 -6.60 21.48 -9.00
C GLY A 255 -6.55 20.59 -10.24
N GLU A 256 -6.55 21.21 -11.42
CA GLU A 256 -6.50 20.51 -12.71
C GLU A 256 -5.16 19.80 -12.97
N ASP A 257 -4.07 20.21 -12.32
CA ASP A 257 -2.77 19.57 -12.48
C ASP A 257 -2.76 18.13 -11.93
N LEU A 258 -3.67 17.78 -11.01
CA LEU A 258 -3.75 16.43 -10.43
C LEU A 258 -3.91 15.33 -11.51
N GLN A 259 -4.74 15.59 -12.53
CA GLN A 259 -4.98 14.62 -13.61
C GLN A 259 -3.72 14.35 -14.45
N LYS A 260 -2.81 15.33 -14.54
CA LYS A 260 -1.54 15.21 -15.26
C LYS A 260 -0.53 14.31 -14.55
N LEU A 261 -0.76 13.99 -13.27
CA LEU A 261 0.15 13.20 -12.45
C LEU A 261 -0.07 11.69 -12.59
N TYR A 262 -1.20 11.25 -13.16
CA TYR A 262 -1.53 9.85 -13.27
C TYR A 262 -0.70 9.13 -14.36
N PRO A 263 -0.30 7.86 -14.14
CA PRO A 263 -0.43 7.13 -12.88
C PRO A 263 0.55 7.66 -11.82
N ILE A 264 0.14 7.72 -10.55
CA ILE A 264 0.97 8.26 -9.45
C ILE A 264 2.23 7.40 -9.28
N SER A 265 2.07 6.07 -9.28
CA SER A 265 3.16 5.10 -9.28
C SER A 265 3.04 4.18 -10.50
N PHE A 266 4.19 3.82 -11.09
CA PHE A 266 4.20 2.85 -12.19
C PHE A 266 4.23 1.42 -11.65
N ALA A 267 3.62 0.49 -12.39
CA ALA A 267 3.67 -0.93 -12.04
C ALA A 267 5.12 -1.44 -12.00
N GLY A 268 5.44 -2.26 -11.00
CA GLY A 268 6.77 -2.87 -10.84
C GLY A 268 7.86 -1.97 -10.26
N GLN A 269 7.52 -0.77 -9.80
CA GLN A 269 8.45 0.05 -9.00
C GLN A 269 8.76 -0.62 -7.65
N SER A 270 9.92 -0.29 -7.06
CA SER A 270 10.24 -0.77 -5.72
C SER A 270 9.22 -0.26 -4.69
N ASP A 271 9.19 -0.94 -3.56
CA ASP A 271 8.37 -0.59 -2.41
C ASP A 271 8.57 0.86 -1.96
N THR A 272 9.83 1.28 -1.83
CA THR A 272 10.24 2.61 -1.40
C THR A 272 9.88 3.66 -2.44
N ALA A 273 10.01 3.35 -3.73
CA ALA A 273 9.62 4.29 -4.78
C ALA A 273 8.11 4.56 -4.74
N THR A 274 7.30 3.51 -4.55
CA THR A 274 5.84 3.63 -4.42
C THR A 274 5.47 4.45 -3.18
N PHE A 275 6.18 4.25 -2.06
CA PHE A 275 6.01 5.05 -0.84
C PHE A 275 6.38 6.53 -1.08
N ASP A 276 7.53 6.80 -1.68
CA ASP A 276 8.00 8.16 -1.98
C ASP A 276 7.02 8.92 -2.88
N ASN A 277 6.48 8.27 -3.93
CA ASN A 277 5.48 8.87 -4.80
C ASN A 277 4.18 9.23 -4.06
N CYS A 278 3.73 8.37 -3.13
CA CYS A 278 2.56 8.65 -2.31
C CYS A 278 2.82 9.80 -1.33
N LEU A 279 3.99 9.81 -0.67
CA LEU A 279 4.36 10.89 0.23
C LEU A 279 4.49 12.24 -0.50
N GLU A 280 5.09 12.24 -1.68
CA GLU A 280 5.19 13.42 -2.54
C GLU A 280 3.80 13.92 -2.95
N LEU A 281 2.88 13.03 -3.34
CA LEU A 281 1.50 13.42 -3.66
C LEU A 281 0.80 14.09 -2.47
N LEU A 282 0.86 13.49 -1.28
CA LEU A 282 0.24 14.04 -0.07
C LEU A 282 0.84 15.41 0.29
N THR A 283 2.16 15.53 0.22
CA THR A 283 2.87 16.78 0.53
C THR A 283 2.52 17.87 -0.49
N MET A 284 2.51 17.54 -1.79
CA MET A 284 2.16 18.49 -2.86
C MET A 284 0.69 18.89 -2.84
N ALA A 285 -0.20 18.01 -2.38
CA ALA A 285 -1.60 18.30 -2.13
C ALA A 285 -1.84 19.21 -0.91
N GLY A 286 -0.81 19.46 -0.09
CA GLY A 286 -0.80 20.46 0.99
C GLY A 286 -0.78 19.90 2.40
N TYR A 287 -0.64 18.58 2.59
CA TYR A 287 -0.37 18.04 3.93
C TYR A 287 1.03 18.44 4.41
N PRO A 288 1.20 18.86 5.68
CA PRO A 288 2.51 18.90 6.30
C PRO A 288 3.18 17.52 6.20
N ILE A 289 4.47 17.46 5.83
CA ILE A 289 5.16 16.19 5.58
C ILE A 289 5.11 15.24 6.79
N SER A 290 5.21 15.78 8.01
CA SER A 290 5.08 14.99 9.25
C SER A 290 3.69 14.37 9.41
N GLN A 291 2.63 15.12 9.07
CA GLN A 291 1.26 14.60 9.06
C GLN A 291 1.08 13.52 7.99
N ALA A 292 1.60 13.73 6.78
CA ALA A 292 1.54 12.73 5.72
C ALA A 292 2.24 11.41 6.12
N VAL A 293 3.40 11.49 6.78
CA VAL A 293 4.09 10.31 7.33
C VAL A 293 3.28 9.66 8.46
N MET A 294 2.66 10.43 9.37
CA MET A 294 1.78 9.89 10.41
C MET A 294 0.54 9.18 9.84
N MET A 295 0.03 9.63 8.68
CA MET A 295 -1.08 8.98 7.99
C MET A 295 -0.63 7.66 7.32
N MET A 296 0.53 7.65 6.68
CA MET A 296 1.05 6.47 5.98
C MET A 296 1.59 5.40 6.93
N ILE A 297 2.23 5.79 8.04
CA ILE A 297 2.79 4.92 9.08
C ILE A 297 2.19 5.30 10.43
N PRO A 298 0.91 4.95 10.68
CA PRO A 298 0.25 5.28 11.94
C PRO A 298 0.78 4.43 13.10
N GLU A 299 0.72 5.00 14.32
CA GLU A 299 0.91 4.24 15.56
C GLU A 299 -0.15 3.14 15.68
N PRO A 300 0.14 2.01 16.36
CA PRO A 300 -0.90 1.04 16.72
C PRO A 300 -1.88 1.71 17.70
N TRP A 301 -3.10 2.01 17.26
CA TRP A 301 -4.06 2.85 18.00
C TRP A 301 -5.30 2.08 18.45
N GLU A 302 -5.63 0.99 17.75
CA GLU A 302 -6.88 0.24 17.87
C GLU A 302 -7.03 -0.42 19.24
N GLN A 303 -5.95 -1.02 19.75
CA GLN A 303 -5.92 -1.73 21.04
C GLN A 303 -5.08 -0.99 22.10
N HIS A 304 -4.65 0.24 21.83
CA HIS A 304 -3.77 0.99 22.73
C HIS A 304 -4.59 1.81 23.74
N GLU A 305 -4.99 1.17 24.84
CA GLU A 305 -5.88 1.77 25.85
C GLU A 305 -5.34 3.07 26.46
N ALA A 306 -4.02 3.17 26.68
CA ALA A 306 -3.36 4.35 27.28
C ALA A 306 -3.09 5.50 26.28
N MET A 307 -3.56 5.40 25.02
CA MET A 307 -3.34 6.45 24.02
C MET A 307 -4.25 7.63 24.31
N ASP A 308 -3.74 8.86 24.16
CA ASP A 308 -4.56 10.06 24.20
C ASP A 308 -5.74 9.97 23.21
N GLU A 309 -6.94 10.30 23.68
CA GLU A 309 -8.17 10.13 22.90
C GLU A 309 -8.19 10.97 21.61
N ARG A 310 -7.58 12.16 21.61
CA ARG A 310 -7.51 13.00 20.41
C ARG A 310 -6.57 12.39 19.39
N ARG A 311 -5.47 11.80 19.85
CA ARG A 311 -4.53 11.05 19.00
C ARG A 311 -5.19 9.80 18.42
N ARG A 312 -5.93 9.03 19.24
CA ARG A 312 -6.70 7.87 18.74
C ARG A 312 -7.70 8.31 17.67
N ALA A 313 -8.47 9.38 17.93
CA ALA A 313 -9.43 9.92 16.98
C ALA A 313 -8.78 10.40 15.66
N PHE A 314 -7.58 10.98 15.71
CA PHE A 314 -6.82 11.35 14.52
C PHE A 314 -6.48 10.13 13.66
N TYR A 315 -5.94 9.05 14.24
CA TYR A 315 -5.59 7.85 13.48
C TYR A 315 -6.84 7.13 12.98
N GLU A 316 -7.86 7.00 13.81
CA GLU A 316 -9.15 6.41 13.44
C GLU A 316 -9.80 7.15 12.26
N TYR A 317 -9.69 8.49 12.22
CA TYR A 317 -10.19 9.29 11.10
C TYR A 317 -9.47 8.97 9.78
N HIS A 318 -8.13 8.93 9.81
CA HIS A 318 -7.34 8.71 8.59
C HIS A 318 -7.29 7.23 8.16
N ALA A 319 -7.56 6.28 9.06
CA ALA A 319 -7.63 4.85 8.73
C ALA A 319 -8.68 4.52 7.64
N ALA A 320 -9.75 5.31 7.54
CA ALA A 320 -10.74 5.18 6.46
C ALA A 320 -10.26 5.76 5.12
N MET A 321 -9.25 6.65 5.13
CA MET A 321 -8.75 7.36 3.96
C MET A 321 -7.54 6.68 3.32
N ILE A 322 -6.63 6.15 4.15
CA ILE A 322 -5.39 5.52 3.71
C ILE A 322 -5.05 4.33 4.61
N GLU A 323 -4.67 3.25 3.96
CA GLU A 323 -4.29 2.00 4.59
C GLU A 323 -2.82 2.11 5.07
N PRO A 324 -2.47 1.53 6.23
CA PRO A 324 -1.10 1.54 6.72
C PRO A 324 -0.10 0.90 5.74
N TRP A 325 1.03 1.59 5.53
CA TRP A 325 2.18 1.08 4.80
C TRP A 325 3.08 0.30 5.78
N ASP A 326 2.68 -0.94 6.04
CA ASP A 326 3.31 -1.85 6.99
C ASP A 326 4.59 -2.50 6.44
N GLY A 327 5.37 -3.02 7.38
CA GLY A 327 6.63 -3.73 7.16
C GLY A 327 7.74 -3.12 8.01
N PRO A 328 8.89 -3.81 8.16
CA PRO A 328 10.03 -3.23 8.85
C PRO A 328 10.46 -1.95 8.17
N ALA A 329 10.51 -0.83 8.89
CA ALA A 329 10.91 0.44 8.30
C ALA A 329 11.59 1.35 9.32
N SER A 330 12.77 1.84 8.96
CA SER A 330 13.31 3.10 9.49
C SER A 330 13.31 4.08 8.33
N ILE A 331 12.38 5.03 8.37
CA ILE A 331 12.23 6.06 7.34
C ILE A 331 12.82 7.36 7.85
N VAL A 332 13.73 7.92 7.07
CA VAL A 332 14.17 9.30 7.21
C VAL A 332 13.59 10.08 6.03
N PHE A 333 12.95 11.21 6.31
CA PHE A 333 12.23 11.99 5.32
C PHE A 333 12.58 13.48 5.42
N THR A 334 12.52 14.20 4.31
CA THR A 334 12.75 15.64 4.26
C THR A 334 12.11 16.28 3.04
N ASP A 335 11.64 17.52 3.20
CA ASP A 335 11.23 18.42 2.11
C ASP A 335 12.26 19.54 1.86
N GLY A 336 13.43 19.45 2.49
CA GLY A 336 14.49 20.47 2.48
C GLY A 336 14.32 21.62 3.49
N ARG A 337 13.16 21.76 4.13
CA ARG A 337 12.89 22.71 5.24
C ARG A 337 12.90 22.00 6.59
N GLN A 338 12.34 20.79 6.62
CA GLN A 338 12.31 19.92 7.78
C GLN A 338 12.99 18.61 7.44
N ILE A 339 13.60 17.98 8.44
CA ILE A 339 14.09 16.60 8.36
C ILE A 339 13.56 15.83 9.55
N GLY A 340 13.00 14.66 9.30
CA GLY A 340 12.46 13.80 10.33
C GLY A 340 12.79 12.34 10.12
N ALA A 341 12.54 11.55 11.15
CA ALA A 341 12.66 10.11 11.11
C ALA A 341 11.54 9.45 11.91
N THR A 342 11.02 8.34 11.40
CA THR A 342 10.05 7.48 12.11
C THR A 342 10.44 6.02 11.93
N LEU A 343 10.00 5.19 12.88
CA LEU A 343 9.99 3.74 12.70
C LEU A 343 8.61 3.26 12.27
N ASP A 344 8.56 2.05 11.73
CA ASP A 344 7.32 1.29 11.60
C ASP A 344 6.65 1.05 12.97
N ARG A 345 5.39 0.65 12.93
CA ARG A 345 4.56 0.40 14.13
C ARG A 345 5.17 -0.58 15.13
N ASN A 346 6.00 -1.51 14.67
CA ASN A 346 6.62 -2.56 15.48
C ASN A 346 8.08 -2.21 15.85
N GLY A 347 8.65 -1.18 15.23
CA GLY A 347 10.04 -0.76 15.40
C GLY A 347 11.04 -1.85 15.06
N LEU A 348 10.84 -2.50 13.90
CA LEU A 348 11.62 -3.66 13.46
C LEU A 348 13.01 -3.31 12.92
N ARG A 349 13.31 -2.02 12.76
CA ARG A 349 14.60 -1.51 12.29
C ARG A 349 15.27 -0.60 13.32
N PRO A 350 16.60 -0.67 13.48
CA PRO A 350 17.31 0.17 14.42
C PRO A 350 17.45 1.59 13.88
N SER A 351 17.28 2.58 14.75
CA SER A 351 17.58 3.98 14.46
C SER A 351 18.07 4.66 15.75
N ARG A 352 19.30 5.16 15.71
CA ARG A 352 20.00 5.77 16.85
C ARG A 352 20.43 7.17 16.47
N TYR A 353 20.39 8.09 17.43
CA TYR A 353 20.85 9.45 17.20
C TYR A 353 21.65 10.00 18.37
N CYS A 354 22.57 10.91 18.05
CA CYS A 354 23.23 11.76 19.03
C CYS A 354 23.06 13.24 18.69
N ILE A 355 23.05 14.06 19.73
CA ILE A 355 22.96 15.52 19.68
C ILE A 355 24.21 16.10 20.31
N THR A 356 24.83 17.07 19.65
CA THR A 356 26.02 17.77 20.14
C THR A 356 25.69 19.17 20.67
N ASP A 357 26.63 19.76 21.41
CA ASP A 357 26.55 21.12 21.95
C ASP A 357 26.65 22.22 20.88
N ASP A 358 27.15 21.88 19.68
CA ASP A 358 27.20 22.71 18.48
C ASP A 358 26.01 22.45 17.51
N ASP A 359 24.85 22.04 18.05
CA ASP A 359 23.59 21.93 17.31
C ASP A 359 23.61 20.92 16.13
N LEU A 360 24.49 19.92 16.16
CA LEU A 360 24.46 18.80 15.20
C LEU A 360 23.61 17.65 15.74
N VAL A 361 22.83 17.06 14.84
CA VAL A 361 22.12 15.80 15.07
C VAL A 361 22.62 14.80 14.05
N ILE A 362 23.12 13.67 14.54
CA ILE A 362 23.60 12.58 13.72
C ILE A 362 22.68 11.39 14.00
N LEU A 363 21.91 10.97 13.00
CA LEU A 363 21.02 9.81 13.06
C LEU A 363 21.49 8.76 12.06
N ALA A 364 21.59 7.52 12.51
CA ALA A 364 21.92 6.39 11.65
C ALA A 364 21.35 5.08 12.20
N SER A 365 21.42 4.02 11.39
CA SER A 365 21.06 2.66 11.80
C SER A 365 21.95 2.12 12.92
N GLU A 366 23.17 2.64 13.04
CA GLU A 366 24.17 2.28 14.05
C GLU A 366 24.71 3.50 14.79
N ALA A 367 25.15 3.28 16.03
CA ALA A 367 25.90 4.30 16.76
C ALA A 367 27.39 4.20 16.39
N GLY A 368 28.11 5.32 16.41
CA GLY A 368 29.55 5.34 16.09
C GLY A 368 29.88 5.57 14.61
N VAL A 369 28.89 5.95 13.79
CA VAL A 369 29.09 6.28 12.37
C VAL A 369 29.92 7.54 12.12
N LEU A 370 30.16 8.36 13.14
CA LEU A 370 31.06 9.50 13.10
C LEU A 370 31.85 9.62 14.41
N PRO A 371 33.13 10.04 14.37
CA PRO A 371 33.91 10.30 15.57
C PRO A 371 33.47 11.63 16.20
N VAL A 372 32.62 11.57 17.22
CA VAL A 372 32.21 12.75 17.99
C VAL A 372 32.88 12.70 19.37
N PRO A 373 33.63 13.74 19.79
CA PRO A 373 34.21 13.78 21.14
C PRO A 373 33.10 13.69 22.20
N ASP A 374 33.24 12.79 23.17
CA ASP A 374 32.21 12.58 24.20
C ASP A 374 31.89 13.86 24.99
N SER A 375 32.86 14.78 25.14
CA SER A 375 32.65 16.08 25.78
C SER A 375 31.67 17.00 25.05
N LYS A 376 31.45 16.79 23.76
CA LYS A 376 30.49 17.55 22.95
C LYS A 376 29.08 16.96 22.96
N ILE A 377 28.91 15.73 23.46
CA ILE A 377 27.65 15.01 23.30
C ILE A 377 26.67 15.40 24.40
N VAL A 378 25.58 16.06 24.00
CA VAL A 378 24.50 16.47 24.89
C VAL A 378 23.52 15.31 25.14
N ARG A 379 23.20 14.52 24.11
CA ARG A 379 22.24 13.40 24.20
C ARG A 379 22.63 12.26 23.27
N LYS A 380 22.57 11.00 23.74
CA LYS A 380 22.58 9.78 22.92
C LYS A 380 21.26 9.05 23.16
N TRP A 381 20.51 8.71 22.11
CA TRP A 381 19.22 8.04 22.25
C TRP A 381 18.89 7.14 21.06
N ARG A 382 17.72 6.49 21.10
CA ARG A 382 17.18 5.68 20.00
C ARG A 382 15.77 6.11 19.65
N LEU A 383 15.38 5.95 18.39
CA LEU A 383 13.99 6.09 17.99
C LEU A 383 13.19 4.89 18.51
N GLN A 384 11.96 5.14 18.95
CA GLN A 384 11.08 4.10 19.52
C GLN A 384 9.90 3.86 18.56
N PRO A 385 9.31 2.65 18.56
CA PRO A 385 8.10 2.39 17.78
C PRO A 385 7.05 3.46 18.05
N GLY A 386 6.45 3.97 16.97
CA GLY A 386 5.43 5.01 17.05
C GLY A 386 5.92 6.41 17.40
N LYS A 387 7.21 6.63 17.69
CA LYS A 387 7.77 7.96 17.97
C LYS A 387 8.42 8.57 16.72
N MET A 388 8.28 9.88 16.55
CA MET A 388 8.89 10.63 15.45
C MET A 388 9.94 11.61 15.97
N LEU A 389 11.09 11.64 15.30
CA LEU A 389 12.09 12.70 15.42
C LEU A 389 11.81 13.74 14.34
N LEU A 390 11.73 15.04 14.68
CA LEU A 390 11.58 16.10 13.68
C LEU A 390 12.48 17.30 14.02
N ILE A 391 13.20 17.79 13.03
CA ILE A 391 13.99 19.02 13.10
C ILE A 391 13.43 19.98 12.07
N ASP A 392 13.01 21.15 12.52
CA ASP A 392 12.57 22.24 11.68
C ASP A 392 13.70 23.27 11.56
N LEU A 393 14.27 23.38 10.35
CA LEU A 393 15.42 24.25 10.09
C LEU A 393 15.03 25.72 9.99
N GLU A 394 13.78 26.01 9.66
CA GLU A 394 13.25 27.38 9.59
C GLU A 394 12.99 27.93 11.00
N GLN A 395 12.46 27.08 11.90
CA GLN A 395 12.33 27.41 13.32
C GLN A 395 13.66 27.28 14.09
N GLY A 396 14.65 26.60 13.51
CA GLY A 396 15.96 26.38 14.13
C GLY A 396 15.89 25.56 15.41
N ARG A 397 15.03 24.54 15.47
CA ARG A 397 14.85 23.70 16.67
C ARG A 397 14.41 22.28 16.34
N MET A 398 14.68 21.37 17.27
CA MET A 398 14.09 20.04 17.28
C MET A 398 12.68 20.13 17.90
N ILE A 399 11.70 19.50 17.27
CA ILE A 399 10.32 19.41 17.73
C ILE A 399 10.16 18.03 18.39
N GLU A 400 9.77 18.02 19.66
CA GLU A 400 9.54 16.78 20.41
C GLU A 400 8.26 16.07 19.94
N ASP A 401 8.23 14.74 20.02
CA ASP A 401 7.15 13.88 19.49
C ASP A 401 5.75 14.31 19.98
N GLU A 402 5.64 14.63 21.27
CA GLU A 402 4.37 15.02 21.89
C GLU A 402 3.87 16.36 21.37
N GLU A 403 4.77 17.34 21.22
CA GLU A 403 4.45 18.65 20.66
C GLU A 403 4.03 18.51 19.19
N LEU A 404 4.81 17.76 18.41
CA LEU A 404 4.54 17.51 17.00
C LEU A 404 3.13 16.93 16.80
N LYS A 405 2.83 15.85 17.50
CA LYS A 405 1.54 15.16 17.38
C LYS A 405 0.41 16.01 17.95
N ALA A 406 0.62 16.72 19.04
CA ALA A 406 -0.37 17.66 19.57
C ALA A 406 -0.73 18.74 18.54
N ASN A 407 0.26 19.29 17.83
CA ASN A 407 0.02 20.28 16.79
C ASN A 407 -0.83 19.73 15.64
N VAL A 408 -0.59 18.48 15.24
CA VAL A 408 -1.36 17.81 14.16
C VAL A 408 -2.76 17.41 14.63
N VAL A 409 -2.90 16.76 15.78
CA VAL A 409 -4.18 16.18 16.23
C VAL A 409 -5.17 17.27 16.70
N ASN A 410 -4.68 18.47 17.01
CA ASN A 410 -5.52 19.61 17.39
C ASN A 410 -5.90 20.51 16.19
N THR A 411 -5.44 20.22 14.97
CA THR A 411 -5.80 21.01 13.78
C THR A 411 -7.31 20.99 13.48
N LYS A 412 -7.97 19.87 13.79
CA LYS A 412 -9.39 19.62 13.50
C LYS A 412 -10.05 18.90 14.67
N PRO A 413 -11.38 19.01 14.85
CA PRO A 413 -12.10 18.36 15.95
C PRO A 413 -12.36 16.88 15.66
N TYR A 414 -11.30 16.09 15.44
CA TYR A 414 -11.40 14.68 15.01
C TYR A 414 -12.29 13.82 15.91
N LYS A 415 -12.23 14.02 17.22
CA LYS A 415 -13.08 13.29 18.18
C LYS A 415 -14.57 13.52 17.92
N GLN A 416 -14.98 14.78 17.77
CA GLN A 416 -16.38 15.13 17.48
C GLN A 416 -16.82 14.59 16.12
N TRP A 417 -15.93 14.62 15.12
CA TRP A 417 -16.22 14.03 13.81
C TRP A 417 -16.43 12.53 13.89
N ILE A 418 -15.56 11.81 14.60
CA ILE A 418 -15.71 10.36 14.79
C ILE A 418 -17.03 10.04 15.50
N GLU A 419 -17.37 10.74 16.58
CA GLU A 419 -18.59 10.52 17.35
C GLU A 419 -19.86 10.76 16.52
N ASN A 420 -19.84 11.76 15.62
CA ASN A 420 -21.02 12.12 14.81
C ASN A 420 -21.16 11.31 13.52
N LEU A 421 -20.06 10.77 12.98
CA LEU A 421 -20.02 10.17 11.64
C LEU A 421 -19.88 8.65 11.64
N ARG A 422 -19.38 8.08 12.75
CA ARG A 422 -19.16 6.64 12.87
C ARG A 422 -20.47 5.93 13.17
N ILE A 423 -20.76 4.92 12.35
CA ILE A 423 -21.82 3.96 12.59
C ILE A 423 -21.12 2.63 12.80
N LYS A 424 -21.11 2.12 14.03
CA LYS A 424 -20.63 0.75 14.27
C LYS A 424 -21.77 -0.20 14.00
N LEU A 425 -21.57 -1.18 13.12
CA LEU A 425 -22.63 -2.12 12.76
C LEU A 425 -23.17 -2.87 13.99
N ASP A 426 -22.32 -3.17 14.97
CA ASP A 426 -22.72 -3.86 16.20
C ASP A 426 -23.71 -3.04 17.04
N GLU A 427 -23.62 -1.71 16.99
CA GLU A 427 -24.46 -0.76 17.74
C GLU A 427 -25.78 -0.45 17.01
N VAL A 428 -25.92 -0.84 15.74
CA VAL A 428 -27.17 -0.65 14.98
C VAL A 428 -28.25 -1.58 15.53
N GLU A 429 -29.43 -1.00 15.80
CA GLU A 429 -30.60 -1.76 16.25
C GLU A 429 -31.07 -2.76 15.20
N ILE A 430 -31.56 -3.90 15.67
CA ILE A 430 -32.10 -4.96 14.82
C ILE A 430 -33.62 -4.72 14.69
N PRO A 431 -34.23 -4.97 13.52
CA PRO A 431 -35.69 -4.95 13.41
C PRO A 431 -36.35 -5.83 14.48
N ALA A 432 -37.40 -5.31 15.13
CA ALA A 432 -38.09 -6.00 16.24
C ALA A 432 -38.74 -7.35 15.84
N ASP A 433 -38.92 -7.58 14.54
CA ASP A 433 -39.44 -8.79 13.91
C ASP A 433 -38.34 -9.71 13.36
N PHE A 434 -37.07 -9.36 13.55
CA PHE A 434 -35.95 -10.19 13.11
C PHE A 434 -35.97 -11.53 13.82
N LYS A 435 -36.14 -12.58 13.03
CA LYS A 435 -35.77 -13.94 13.41
C LYS A 435 -34.59 -14.29 12.54
N ALA A 436 -33.47 -14.69 13.15
CA ALA A 436 -32.41 -15.36 12.43
C ALA A 436 -33.07 -16.40 11.53
N PRO A 437 -32.83 -16.39 10.20
CA PRO A 437 -33.63 -17.17 9.28
C PRO A 437 -33.53 -18.65 9.68
N ALA A 438 -34.57 -19.17 10.32
CA ALA A 438 -34.83 -20.59 10.33
C ALA A 438 -35.04 -20.93 8.86
N ALA A 439 -34.13 -21.73 8.30
CA ALA A 439 -34.07 -22.05 6.88
C ALA A 439 -35.47 -22.43 6.34
N LYS A 440 -36.20 -21.44 5.82
CA LYS A 440 -37.23 -21.63 4.80
C LYS A 440 -36.55 -21.53 3.43
N ALA A 441 -35.39 -22.16 3.31
CA ALA A 441 -34.87 -22.47 2.00
C ALA A 441 -35.80 -23.52 1.42
N GLU A 442 -36.28 -23.32 0.19
CA GLU A 442 -37.07 -24.35 -0.53
C GLU A 442 -36.27 -25.64 -0.72
N LEU A 443 -34.94 -25.54 -0.67
CA LEU A 443 -33.99 -26.64 -0.74
C LEU A 443 -33.53 -27.12 0.64
N SER A 444 -33.25 -28.41 0.75
CA SER A 444 -32.71 -28.98 1.98
C SER A 444 -31.32 -28.41 2.31
N LEU A 445 -30.92 -28.47 3.59
CA LEU A 445 -29.57 -28.09 3.99
C LEU A 445 -28.51 -28.97 3.31
N LEU A 446 -28.81 -30.26 3.17
CA LEU A 446 -27.92 -31.25 2.57
C LEU A 446 -27.64 -30.95 1.09
N ASP A 447 -28.67 -30.66 0.29
CA ASP A 447 -28.50 -30.36 -1.14
C ASP A 447 -27.63 -29.10 -1.32
N ARG A 448 -27.84 -28.09 -0.46
CA ARG A 448 -27.02 -26.87 -0.49
C ARG A 448 -25.57 -27.16 -0.10
N GLN A 449 -25.35 -27.95 0.96
CA GLN A 449 -24.00 -28.40 1.35
C GLN A 449 -23.32 -29.15 0.21
N GLN A 450 -24.02 -30.06 -0.48
CA GLN A 450 -23.48 -30.80 -1.62
C GLN A 450 -23.15 -29.89 -2.80
N ALA A 451 -24.05 -28.97 -3.15
CA ALA A 451 -23.86 -28.07 -4.29
C ALA A 451 -22.64 -27.15 -4.09
N PHE A 452 -22.39 -26.71 -2.86
CA PHE A 452 -21.20 -25.92 -2.49
C PHE A 452 -19.97 -26.77 -2.09
N GLY A 453 -20.04 -28.08 -2.29
CA GLY A 453 -18.93 -29.01 -2.12
C GLY A 453 -18.45 -29.16 -0.68
N PHE A 454 -19.36 -29.11 0.30
CA PHE A 454 -19.04 -29.48 1.68
C PHE A 454 -18.70 -30.97 1.75
N THR A 455 -17.94 -31.35 2.77
CA THR A 455 -17.68 -32.75 3.07
C THR A 455 -17.94 -33.02 4.55
N GLN A 456 -18.11 -34.29 4.91
CA GLN A 456 -18.17 -34.69 6.33
C GLN A 456 -16.89 -34.31 7.08
N GLU A 457 -15.73 -34.30 6.40
CA GLU A 457 -14.45 -33.91 6.98
C GLU A 457 -14.42 -32.41 7.29
N ASP A 458 -14.92 -31.58 6.37
CA ASP A 458 -15.04 -30.12 6.57
C ASP A 458 -15.87 -29.83 7.82
N ILE A 459 -16.99 -30.53 7.99
CA ILE A 459 -17.89 -30.34 9.12
C ILE A 459 -17.21 -30.81 10.41
N LYS A 460 -16.74 -32.06 10.44
CA LYS A 460 -16.25 -32.73 11.66
C LYS A 460 -14.91 -32.18 12.15
N PHE A 461 -13.97 -31.92 11.25
CA PHE A 461 -12.59 -31.58 11.61
C PHE A 461 -12.28 -30.09 11.52
N LEU A 462 -13.09 -29.31 10.79
CA LEU A 462 -12.87 -27.86 10.65
C LEU A 462 -13.96 -27.06 11.37
N LEU A 463 -15.23 -27.21 10.98
CA LEU A 463 -16.32 -26.40 11.53
C LEU A 463 -16.63 -26.69 13.00
N THR A 464 -16.80 -27.96 13.38
CA THR A 464 -17.14 -28.33 14.76
C THR A 464 -16.07 -27.85 15.77
N PRO A 465 -14.75 -28.05 15.56
CA PRO A 465 -13.74 -27.55 16.49
C PRO A 465 -13.74 -26.02 16.63
N MET A 466 -13.94 -25.29 15.53
CA MET A 466 -14.06 -23.82 15.55
C MET A 466 -15.23 -23.37 16.39
N ALA A 467 -16.39 -24.02 16.26
CA ALA A 467 -17.57 -23.72 17.04
C ALA A 467 -17.44 -24.09 18.52
N GLU A 468 -16.82 -25.24 18.85
CA GLU A 468 -16.69 -25.67 20.25
C GLU A 468 -15.65 -24.85 21.02
N LYS A 469 -14.48 -24.62 20.42
CA LYS A 469 -13.29 -24.09 21.12
C LYS A 469 -13.00 -22.63 20.80
N GLY A 470 -13.57 -22.08 19.72
CA GLY A 470 -13.23 -20.75 19.24
C GLY A 470 -11.82 -20.66 18.66
N GLU A 471 -11.29 -21.78 18.18
CA GLU A 471 -9.96 -21.93 17.58
C GLU A 471 -10.03 -22.92 16.41
N GLU A 472 -9.19 -22.74 15.40
CA GLU A 472 -9.14 -23.65 14.24
C GLU A 472 -8.77 -25.08 14.62
N GLY A 473 -9.20 -26.05 13.81
CA GLY A 473 -8.79 -27.44 13.96
C GLY A 473 -7.28 -27.60 13.77
N ILE A 474 -6.63 -28.35 14.66
CA ILE A 474 -5.20 -28.67 14.59
C ILE A 474 -5.03 -30.10 14.05
N GLY A 475 -4.15 -30.26 13.06
CA GLY A 475 -3.73 -31.55 12.50
C GLY A 475 -2.22 -31.77 12.62
N SER A 476 -1.73 -32.89 12.08
CA SER A 476 -0.29 -33.21 11.98
C SER A 476 -0.01 -33.95 10.66
N MET A 477 1.27 -34.23 10.36
CA MET A 477 1.78 -34.75 9.08
C MET A 477 1.75 -33.73 7.93
N GLY A 478 2.39 -34.07 6.81
CA GLY A 478 2.37 -33.27 5.58
C GLY A 478 1.06 -33.45 4.81
N ASN A 479 0.74 -32.50 3.93
CA ASN A 479 -0.38 -32.66 2.99
C ASN A 479 0.06 -33.54 1.82
N ASP A 480 -0.42 -34.78 1.79
CA ASP A 480 -0.16 -35.77 0.73
C ASP A 480 -1.24 -35.78 -0.37
N SER A 481 -2.24 -34.90 -0.27
CA SER A 481 -3.25 -34.73 -1.32
C SER A 481 -2.65 -34.09 -2.57
N PRO A 482 -3.14 -34.45 -3.77
CA PRO A 482 -2.69 -33.82 -5.00
C PRO A 482 -2.99 -32.30 -4.99
N LEU A 483 -2.22 -31.55 -5.79
CA LEU A 483 -2.55 -30.15 -6.09
C LEU A 483 -3.96 -30.09 -6.69
N ALA A 484 -4.70 -28.99 -6.47
CA ALA A 484 -6.10 -28.87 -6.87
C ALA A 484 -6.31 -29.22 -8.36
N VAL A 485 -5.45 -28.69 -9.23
CA VAL A 485 -5.46 -28.96 -10.69
C VAL A 485 -5.20 -30.43 -11.09
N LEU A 486 -4.61 -31.22 -10.19
CA LEU A 486 -4.31 -32.66 -10.41
C LEU A 486 -5.28 -33.58 -9.65
N SER A 487 -6.23 -33.00 -8.92
CA SER A 487 -7.21 -33.75 -8.11
C SER A 487 -8.23 -34.43 -9.00
N ASP A 488 -8.62 -35.65 -8.64
CA ASP A 488 -9.76 -36.37 -9.23
C ASP A 488 -11.10 -35.89 -8.65
N LYS A 489 -11.06 -35.16 -7.52
CA LYS A 489 -12.21 -34.50 -6.89
C LYS A 489 -12.27 -33.02 -7.27
N ASN A 490 -13.48 -32.51 -7.50
CA ASN A 490 -13.72 -31.08 -7.66
C ASN A 490 -13.32 -30.35 -6.38
N LYS A 491 -12.40 -29.38 -6.47
CA LYS A 491 -11.94 -28.60 -5.31
C LYS A 491 -12.50 -27.18 -5.40
N PRO A 492 -12.84 -26.54 -4.26
CA PRO A 492 -13.21 -25.13 -4.26
C PRO A 492 -12.10 -24.26 -4.87
N LEU A 493 -12.49 -23.19 -5.55
CA LEU A 493 -11.54 -22.28 -6.23
C LEU A 493 -10.46 -21.73 -5.28
N TYR A 494 -10.76 -21.59 -3.99
CA TYR A 494 -9.81 -21.19 -2.95
C TYR A 494 -8.53 -22.04 -2.95
N ASN A 495 -8.63 -23.34 -3.25
CA ASN A 495 -7.52 -24.28 -3.17
C ASN A 495 -6.43 -24.05 -4.23
N TYR A 496 -6.72 -23.29 -5.27
CA TYR A 496 -5.77 -22.88 -6.30
C TYR A 496 -4.86 -21.72 -5.83
N PHE A 497 -5.19 -21.07 -4.71
CA PHE A 497 -4.43 -19.96 -4.16
C PHE A 497 -3.59 -20.42 -2.96
N ARG A 498 -2.28 -20.19 -3.00
CA ARG A 498 -1.36 -20.48 -1.90
C ARG A 498 -1.01 -19.20 -1.18
N GLN A 499 -1.15 -19.22 0.15
CA GLN A 499 -0.79 -18.10 1.01
C GLN A 499 0.71 -17.82 0.86
N MET A 500 1.06 -16.58 0.51
CA MET A 500 2.45 -16.16 0.59
C MET A 500 2.84 -15.95 2.06
N PHE A 501 4.13 -16.11 2.35
CA PHE A 501 4.69 -15.85 3.67
C PHE A 501 6.08 -15.25 3.54
N ALA A 502 6.47 -14.45 4.52
CA ALA A 502 7.74 -13.76 4.51
C ALA A 502 8.88 -14.70 4.92
N GLN A 503 10.01 -14.59 4.22
CA GLN A 503 11.24 -15.30 4.54
C GLN A 503 12.42 -14.38 4.28
N VAL A 504 13.28 -14.18 5.29
CA VAL A 504 14.51 -13.37 5.23
C VAL A 504 14.28 -11.86 5.02
N THR A 505 13.54 -11.45 3.99
CA THR A 505 13.30 -10.05 3.58
C THR A 505 12.65 -9.22 4.70
N ASN A 506 11.67 -9.81 5.37
CA ASN A 506 10.97 -9.23 6.50
C ASN A 506 10.55 -10.36 7.48
N PRO A 507 10.42 -10.06 8.78
CA PRO A 507 9.96 -11.04 9.76
C PRO A 507 8.43 -11.17 9.76
N PRO A 508 7.89 -12.36 10.06
CA PRO A 508 6.49 -12.51 10.46
C PRO A 508 6.26 -11.90 11.85
N ILE A 509 5.00 -11.65 12.19
CA ILE A 509 4.55 -11.14 13.50
C ILE A 509 3.97 -12.30 14.32
N ASP A 510 4.11 -12.24 15.65
CA ASP A 510 3.40 -13.15 16.57
C ASP A 510 1.98 -12.63 16.83
N PRO A 511 0.92 -13.23 16.23
CA PRO A 511 -0.44 -12.71 16.32
C PRO A 511 -1.08 -12.90 17.71
N ILE A 512 -0.39 -13.58 18.63
CA ILE A 512 -0.86 -13.84 20.00
C ILE A 512 -0.12 -12.92 20.97
N ARG A 513 1.22 -12.92 20.96
CA ARG A 513 2.05 -12.15 21.90
C ARG A 513 2.12 -10.67 21.53
N GLU A 514 2.00 -10.34 20.26
CA GLU A 514 2.05 -8.98 19.73
C GLU A 514 0.66 -8.53 19.23
N ALA A 515 -0.42 -9.10 19.78
CA ALA A 515 -1.79 -8.84 19.34
C ALA A 515 -2.19 -7.34 19.37
N ILE A 516 -1.54 -6.53 20.21
CA ILE A 516 -1.79 -5.07 20.33
C ILE A 516 -1.52 -4.32 19.02
N VAL A 517 -0.63 -4.82 18.16
CA VAL A 517 -0.32 -4.20 16.87
C VAL A 517 -1.19 -4.75 15.74
N MET A 518 -2.00 -5.78 16.01
CA MET A 518 -2.88 -6.43 15.02
C MET A 518 -4.27 -5.80 15.05
N SER A 519 -4.91 -5.68 13.89
CA SER A 519 -6.30 -5.20 13.79
C SER A 519 -7.09 -5.90 12.69
N LEU A 520 -8.33 -6.29 13.03
CA LEU A 520 -9.32 -6.83 12.09
C LEU A 520 -10.41 -5.81 11.73
N VAL A 521 -10.29 -4.57 12.23
CA VAL A 521 -11.26 -3.51 11.92
C VAL A 521 -11.35 -3.34 10.40
N SER A 522 -12.58 -3.22 9.92
CA SER A 522 -12.89 -3.02 8.50
C SER A 522 -13.90 -1.89 8.35
N PHE A 523 -13.80 -1.14 7.25
CA PHE A 523 -14.75 -0.11 6.89
C PHE A 523 -15.49 -0.54 5.63
N VAL A 524 -16.82 -0.49 5.67
CA VAL A 524 -17.67 -0.84 4.53
C VAL A 524 -18.27 0.43 3.94
N GLY A 525 -18.11 0.61 2.63
CA GLY A 525 -18.73 1.70 1.89
C GLY A 525 -17.73 2.67 1.25
N PRO A 526 -18.16 3.91 0.93
CA PRO A 526 -17.33 4.85 0.20
C PRO A 526 -16.14 5.32 1.04
N LYS A 527 -14.95 5.29 0.45
CA LYS A 527 -13.73 5.86 1.03
C LYS A 527 -13.74 7.38 0.83
N PRO A 528 -13.42 8.18 1.86
CA PRO A 528 -13.34 9.63 1.72
C PRO A 528 -12.23 10.05 0.75
N ASN A 529 -12.36 11.26 0.20
CA ASN A 529 -11.31 11.83 -0.66
C ASN A 529 -10.02 12.08 0.14
N LEU A 530 -8.95 11.41 -0.25
CA LEU A 530 -7.63 11.46 0.41
C LEU A 530 -6.97 12.84 0.32
N LEU A 531 -7.29 13.66 -0.69
CA LEU A 531 -6.59 14.93 -0.95
C LEU A 531 -7.40 16.17 -0.57
N ASP A 532 -8.56 16.00 0.06
CA ASP A 532 -9.39 17.12 0.53
C ASP A 532 -8.94 17.60 1.93
N ILE A 533 -7.85 18.37 1.95
CA ILE A 533 -7.32 18.97 3.18
C ILE A 533 -8.27 20.00 3.80
N ASN A 534 -9.20 20.55 3.02
CA ASN A 534 -10.13 21.60 3.45
C ASN A 534 -11.48 21.04 3.93
N GLN A 535 -11.60 19.71 4.02
CA GLN A 535 -12.85 19.08 4.42
C GLN A 535 -13.33 19.62 5.79
N VAL A 536 -14.59 20.07 5.81
CA VAL A 536 -15.29 20.58 7.00
C VAL A 536 -16.42 19.64 7.44
N ASN A 537 -16.94 18.81 6.53
CA ASN A 537 -18.00 17.86 6.81
C ASN A 537 -17.65 16.48 6.24
N PRO A 538 -16.87 15.67 6.98
CA PRO A 538 -16.46 14.36 6.50
C PRO A 538 -17.67 13.43 6.29
N PRO A 539 -17.59 12.47 5.36
CA PRO A 539 -18.69 11.54 5.11
C PRO A 539 -18.89 10.56 6.27
N MET A 540 -20.11 10.03 6.40
CA MET A 540 -20.40 8.94 7.34
C MET A 540 -19.59 7.69 6.96
N ARG A 541 -19.30 6.86 7.97
CA ARG A 541 -18.55 5.62 7.80
C ARG A 541 -19.20 4.49 8.56
N LEU A 542 -19.28 3.32 7.92
CA LEU A 542 -19.75 2.09 8.53
C LEU A 542 -18.55 1.26 8.96
N GLU A 543 -18.41 1.05 10.26
CA GLU A 543 -17.29 0.35 10.89
C GLU A 543 -17.72 -1.04 11.35
N LEU A 544 -16.86 -2.01 11.09
CA LEU A 544 -16.96 -3.38 11.58
C LEU A 544 -15.78 -3.66 12.50
N GLN A 545 -16.05 -4.29 13.65
CA GLN A 545 -14.98 -4.75 14.55
C GLN A 545 -14.14 -5.88 13.92
N GLN A 546 -14.74 -6.66 13.03
CA GLN A 546 -14.09 -7.75 12.29
C GLN A 546 -14.80 -7.99 10.95
N PRO A 547 -14.14 -8.61 9.97
CA PRO A 547 -14.68 -8.76 8.61
C PRO A 547 -15.62 -9.96 8.45
N VAL A 548 -16.08 -10.58 9.54
CA VAL A 548 -16.98 -11.74 9.50
C VAL A 548 -18.32 -11.33 10.09
N LEU A 549 -19.37 -11.40 9.27
CA LEU A 549 -20.73 -11.04 9.66
C LEU A 549 -21.50 -12.29 10.06
N ASP A 550 -22.20 -12.24 11.19
CA ASP A 550 -23.23 -13.20 11.54
C ASP A 550 -24.58 -12.86 10.90
N PHE A 551 -25.62 -13.63 11.25
CA PHE A 551 -26.97 -13.40 10.71
C PHE A 551 -27.50 -12.01 11.06
N GLU A 552 -27.22 -11.52 12.26
CA GLU A 552 -27.67 -10.20 12.73
C GLU A 552 -26.94 -9.10 11.97
N GLY A 553 -25.61 -9.17 11.89
CA GLY A 553 -24.78 -8.23 11.13
C GLY A 553 -25.21 -8.14 9.66
N MET A 554 -25.50 -9.28 9.03
CA MET A 554 -25.97 -9.29 7.64
C MET A 554 -27.35 -8.64 7.49
N ALA A 555 -28.27 -8.86 8.43
CA ALA A 555 -29.59 -8.24 8.41
C ALA A 555 -29.50 -6.72 8.62
N LYS A 556 -28.70 -6.28 9.60
CA LYS A 556 -28.41 -4.85 9.85
C LYS A 556 -27.84 -4.16 8.60
N LEU A 557 -26.95 -4.84 7.89
CA LEU A 557 -26.34 -4.31 6.66
C LEU A 557 -27.37 -4.14 5.53
N ARG A 558 -28.31 -5.08 5.37
CA ARG A 558 -29.39 -4.97 4.36
C ARG A 558 -30.32 -3.80 4.66
N ASP A 559 -30.66 -3.61 5.94
CA ASP A 559 -31.56 -2.55 6.41
C ASP A 559 -30.83 -1.24 6.79
N ILE A 560 -29.56 -1.10 6.44
CA ILE A 560 -28.73 0.05 6.84
C ILE A 560 -29.27 1.39 6.31
N GLU A 561 -29.99 1.39 5.20
CA GLU A 561 -30.58 2.60 4.63
C GLU A 561 -31.53 3.31 5.59
N LYS A 562 -32.33 2.53 6.34
CA LYS A 562 -33.28 3.04 7.33
C LYS A 562 -32.59 3.73 8.50
N HIS A 563 -31.43 3.20 8.90
CA HIS A 563 -30.65 3.67 10.05
C HIS A 563 -29.75 4.85 9.70
N THR A 564 -29.53 5.11 8.42
CA THR A 564 -28.55 6.09 7.95
C THR A 564 -29.17 7.21 7.13
N HIS A 565 -30.50 7.32 7.15
CA HIS A 565 -31.27 8.31 6.40
C HIS A 565 -30.89 8.35 4.90
N GLY A 566 -30.68 7.18 4.30
CA GLY A 566 -30.31 7.05 2.89
C GLY A 566 -28.83 7.31 2.57
N LYS A 567 -27.96 7.49 3.57
CA LYS A 567 -26.51 7.70 3.34
C LYS A 567 -25.78 6.42 2.96
N PHE A 568 -26.17 5.28 3.53
CA PHE A 568 -25.72 3.97 3.08
C PHE A 568 -26.87 3.24 2.43
N LYS A 569 -26.64 2.70 1.24
CA LYS A 569 -27.63 1.95 0.48
C LYS A 569 -27.00 0.66 -0.01
N SER A 570 -27.60 -0.45 0.42
CA SER A 570 -27.16 -1.78 0.02
C SER A 570 -27.89 -2.23 -1.25
N ALA A 571 -27.17 -2.88 -2.15
CA ALA A 571 -27.73 -3.56 -3.32
C ALA A 571 -27.20 -4.99 -3.36
N THR A 572 -28.08 -5.95 -3.64
CA THR A 572 -27.68 -7.36 -3.78
C THR A 572 -27.43 -7.69 -5.24
N ILE A 573 -26.23 -8.20 -5.52
CA ILE A 573 -25.81 -8.70 -6.82
C ILE A 573 -25.86 -10.23 -6.75
N ASP A 574 -26.82 -10.81 -7.45
CA ASP A 574 -27.01 -12.26 -7.54
C ASP A 574 -26.01 -12.89 -8.53
N ILE A 575 -25.07 -13.67 -7.98
CA ILE A 575 -24.00 -14.31 -8.74
C ILE A 575 -24.36 -15.69 -9.29
N THR A 576 -25.66 -16.00 -9.40
CA THR A 576 -26.14 -17.24 -10.02
C THR A 576 -26.49 -17.05 -11.50
N TYR A 577 -26.49 -18.15 -12.26
CA TYR A 577 -26.97 -18.16 -13.64
C TYR A 577 -27.65 -19.48 -14.00
N PRO A 578 -28.49 -19.51 -15.06
CA PRO A 578 -29.20 -20.72 -15.44
C PRO A 578 -28.26 -21.85 -15.81
N LEU A 579 -28.47 -23.04 -15.22
CA LEU A 579 -27.70 -24.25 -15.52
C LEU A 579 -27.72 -24.59 -17.01
N SER A 580 -28.82 -24.29 -17.69
CA SER A 580 -29.00 -24.51 -19.14
C SER A 580 -28.02 -23.71 -20.01
N TRP A 581 -27.38 -22.67 -19.50
CA TRP A 581 -26.34 -21.93 -20.22
C TRP A 581 -25.00 -22.69 -20.26
N GLY A 582 -24.85 -23.72 -19.43
CA GLY A 582 -23.63 -24.51 -19.32
C GLY A 582 -22.42 -23.68 -18.89
N LYS A 583 -21.23 -24.26 -19.01
CA LYS A 583 -19.98 -23.57 -18.63
C LYS A 583 -19.69 -22.32 -19.46
N GLN A 584 -20.14 -22.29 -20.73
CA GLN A 584 -19.90 -21.18 -21.64
C GLN A 584 -20.63 -19.90 -21.20
N GLY A 585 -21.69 -20.02 -20.39
CA GLY A 585 -22.44 -18.88 -19.85
C GLY A 585 -21.67 -18.04 -18.82
N VAL A 586 -20.61 -18.59 -18.21
CA VAL A 586 -19.92 -17.94 -17.08
C VAL A 586 -19.34 -16.58 -17.44
N GLU A 587 -18.71 -16.45 -18.61
CA GLU A 587 -18.09 -15.18 -19.01
C GLU A 587 -19.14 -14.09 -19.27
N ALA A 588 -20.24 -14.46 -19.93
CA ALA A 588 -21.34 -13.54 -20.21
C ALA A 588 -21.99 -13.07 -18.91
N LYS A 589 -22.20 -13.99 -17.95
CA LYS A 589 -22.73 -13.63 -16.63
C LYS A 589 -21.74 -12.74 -15.87
N LEU A 590 -20.44 -13.04 -15.84
CA LEU A 590 -19.43 -12.20 -15.19
C LEU A 590 -19.41 -10.77 -15.77
N ALA A 591 -19.45 -10.63 -17.10
CA ALA A 591 -19.53 -9.32 -17.73
C ALA A 591 -20.81 -8.58 -17.35
N SER A 592 -21.95 -9.27 -17.30
CA SER A 592 -23.22 -8.72 -16.84
C SER A 592 -23.18 -8.29 -15.37
N LEU A 593 -22.51 -9.05 -14.49
CA LEU A 593 -22.34 -8.72 -13.08
C LEU A 593 -21.50 -7.46 -12.90
N CYS A 594 -20.42 -7.32 -13.67
CA CYS A 594 -19.58 -6.12 -13.69
C CYS A 594 -20.40 -4.88 -14.09
N ALA A 595 -21.19 -4.98 -15.17
CA ALA A 595 -22.07 -3.88 -15.61
C ALA A 595 -23.15 -3.55 -14.57
N HIS A 596 -23.81 -4.58 -14.01
CA HIS A 596 -24.83 -4.42 -12.98
C HIS A 596 -24.28 -3.74 -11.73
N ALA A 597 -23.06 -4.09 -11.30
CA ALA A 597 -22.39 -3.41 -10.19
C ALA A 597 -22.21 -1.91 -10.44
N VAL A 598 -21.83 -1.53 -11.65
CA VAL A 598 -21.70 -0.11 -12.05
C VAL A 598 -23.06 0.59 -12.05
N ASP A 599 -24.10 -0.07 -12.56
CA ASP A 599 -25.45 0.48 -12.60
C ASP A 599 -26.03 0.69 -11.20
N GLU A 600 -25.83 -0.25 -10.27
CA GLU A 600 -26.24 -0.10 -8.87
C GLU A 600 -25.52 1.08 -8.20
N ILE A 601 -24.22 1.23 -8.42
CA ILE A 601 -23.45 2.37 -7.89
C ILE A 601 -23.97 3.69 -8.44
N LYS A 602 -24.22 3.77 -9.75
CA LYS A 602 -24.82 4.95 -10.39
C LYS A 602 -26.25 5.21 -9.90
N GLY A 603 -26.98 4.15 -9.52
CA GLY A 603 -28.28 4.19 -8.85
C GLY A 603 -28.24 4.58 -7.37
N GLY A 604 -27.05 4.91 -6.85
CA GLY A 604 -26.83 5.41 -5.49
C GLY A 604 -26.53 4.33 -4.45
N ALA A 605 -26.40 3.05 -4.85
CA ALA A 605 -25.90 2.02 -3.95
C ALA A 605 -24.42 2.25 -3.65
N ASN A 606 -24.02 2.08 -2.39
CA ASN A 606 -22.62 2.22 -1.98
C ASN A 606 -22.15 1.05 -1.11
N ILE A 607 -22.98 0.01 -0.98
CA ILE A 607 -22.63 -1.29 -0.42
C ILE A 607 -23.16 -2.34 -1.39
N LEU A 608 -22.28 -3.09 -2.02
CA LEU A 608 -22.64 -4.19 -2.93
C LEU A 608 -22.51 -5.51 -2.17
N ILE A 609 -23.64 -6.20 -2.01
CA ILE A 609 -23.73 -7.53 -1.43
C ILE A 609 -23.67 -8.53 -2.57
N ILE A 610 -22.53 -9.21 -2.72
CA ILE A 610 -22.29 -10.24 -3.73
C ILE A 610 -22.78 -11.56 -3.14
N SER A 611 -23.88 -12.11 -3.67
CA SER A 611 -24.60 -13.22 -3.03
C SER A 611 -24.87 -14.39 -3.97
N ASP A 612 -24.50 -15.60 -3.53
CA ASP A 612 -24.85 -16.88 -4.18
C ASP A 612 -26.13 -17.53 -3.61
N ARG A 613 -26.87 -16.79 -2.77
CA ARG A 613 -28.06 -17.31 -2.07
C ARG A 613 -29.22 -17.67 -3.01
N GLY A 614 -29.21 -17.17 -4.25
CA GLY A 614 -30.18 -17.50 -5.30
C GLY A 614 -30.03 -18.91 -5.89
N MET A 615 -29.05 -19.70 -5.44
CA MET A 615 -28.76 -21.03 -5.99
C MET A 615 -29.98 -21.95 -5.84
N SER A 616 -30.34 -22.63 -6.92
CA SER A 616 -31.45 -23.60 -6.97
C SER A 616 -31.12 -24.76 -7.91
N ALA A 617 -31.98 -25.78 -8.01
CA ALA A 617 -31.79 -26.88 -8.95
C ALA A 617 -31.56 -26.41 -10.41
N THR A 618 -32.07 -25.22 -10.79
CA THR A 618 -31.93 -24.66 -12.14
C THR A 618 -30.95 -23.48 -12.24
N GLN A 619 -30.44 -22.98 -11.12
CA GLN A 619 -29.53 -21.82 -11.05
C GLN A 619 -28.24 -22.24 -10.35
N VAL A 620 -27.14 -22.29 -11.11
CA VAL A 620 -25.80 -22.60 -10.58
C VAL A 620 -25.15 -21.33 -10.05
N ALA A 621 -24.49 -21.42 -8.90
CA ALA A 621 -23.73 -20.31 -8.32
C ALA A 621 -22.35 -20.18 -8.98
N ILE A 622 -21.96 -18.98 -9.37
CA ILE A 622 -20.55 -18.71 -9.71
C ILE A 622 -19.74 -18.77 -8.42
N PRO A 623 -18.51 -19.35 -8.42
CA PRO A 623 -17.63 -19.28 -7.26
C PRO A 623 -17.49 -17.84 -6.76
N ALA A 624 -17.85 -17.59 -5.50
CA ALA A 624 -17.94 -16.24 -4.95
C ALA A 624 -16.65 -15.43 -5.10
N LEU A 625 -15.49 -16.09 -4.99
CA LEU A 625 -14.18 -15.47 -5.23
C LEU A 625 -14.03 -14.93 -6.67
N LEU A 626 -14.46 -15.70 -7.68
CA LEU A 626 -14.35 -15.30 -9.08
C LEU A 626 -15.25 -14.09 -9.37
N ALA A 627 -16.50 -14.13 -8.90
CA ALA A 627 -17.43 -13.02 -9.07
C ALA A 627 -16.97 -11.75 -8.32
N LEU A 628 -16.53 -11.90 -7.07
CA LEU A 628 -15.95 -10.80 -6.27
C LEU A 628 -14.78 -10.15 -6.99
N SER A 629 -13.79 -10.94 -7.41
CA SER A 629 -12.57 -10.41 -8.00
C SER A 629 -12.83 -9.75 -9.36
N ALA A 630 -13.74 -10.31 -10.16
CA ALA A 630 -14.18 -9.70 -11.42
C ALA A 630 -14.83 -8.32 -11.19
N ILE A 631 -15.75 -8.21 -10.23
CA ILE A 631 -16.39 -6.95 -9.86
C ILE A 631 -15.36 -5.96 -9.30
N HIS A 632 -14.54 -6.38 -8.33
CA HIS A 632 -13.51 -5.56 -7.71
C HIS A 632 -12.59 -4.91 -8.76
N GLN A 633 -12.03 -5.71 -9.66
CA GLN A 633 -11.10 -5.21 -10.68
C GLN A 633 -11.79 -4.37 -11.75
N HIS A 634 -13.02 -4.69 -12.11
CA HIS A 634 -13.80 -3.86 -13.02
C HIS A 634 -14.05 -2.47 -12.40
N LEU A 635 -14.47 -2.42 -11.14
CA LEU A 635 -14.67 -1.15 -10.43
C LEU A 635 -13.37 -0.36 -10.26
N VAL A 636 -12.21 -1.00 -10.12
CA VAL A 636 -10.91 -0.30 -10.11
C VAL A 636 -10.65 0.34 -11.48
N ARG A 637 -10.85 -0.40 -12.59
CA ARG A 637 -10.65 0.12 -13.95
C ARG A 637 -11.60 1.26 -14.31
N GLU A 638 -12.84 1.21 -13.83
CA GLU A 638 -13.85 2.26 -14.04
C GLU A 638 -13.69 3.46 -13.09
N GLY A 639 -12.74 3.43 -12.14
CA GLY A 639 -12.59 4.49 -11.14
C GLY A 639 -13.77 4.60 -10.16
N LEU A 640 -14.40 3.46 -9.83
CA LEU A 640 -15.57 3.39 -8.95
C LEU A 640 -15.31 2.55 -7.68
N ARG A 641 -14.18 1.85 -7.56
CA ARG A 641 -13.96 0.95 -6.41
C ARG A 641 -13.95 1.67 -5.05
N THR A 642 -13.55 2.94 -5.01
CA THR A 642 -13.53 3.73 -3.78
C THR A 642 -14.90 4.29 -3.39
N THR A 643 -15.92 4.20 -4.25
CA THR A 643 -17.26 4.73 -3.97
C THR A 643 -18.21 3.69 -3.39
N ALA A 644 -17.82 2.41 -3.36
CA ALA A 644 -18.65 1.33 -2.86
C ALA A 644 -17.85 0.32 -2.04
N GLY A 645 -18.48 -0.20 -0.99
CA GLY A 645 -17.98 -1.35 -0.23
C GLY A 645 -18.45 -2.67 -0.81
N LEU A 646 -17.62 -3.72 -0.70
CA LEU A 646 -17.94 -5.05 -1.21
C LEU A 646 -18.09 -6.04 -0.06
N VAL A 647 -19.28 -6.61 0.08
CA VAL A 647 -19.60 -7.63 1.08
C VAL A 647 -19.99 -8.93 0.38
N VAL A 648 -19.42 -10.05 0.81
CA VAL A 648 -19.69 -11.37 0.20
C VAL A 648 -20.60 -12.18 1.10
N GLU A 649 -21.78 -12.54 0.61
CA GLU A 649 -22.67 -13.50 1.24
C GLU A 649 -22.54 -14.82 0.46
N THR A 650 -21.90 -15.83 1.06
CA THR A 650 -21.59 -17.06 0.30
C THR A 650 -21.84 -18.34 1.07
N GLY A 651 -22.33 -19.35 0.34
CA GLY A 651 -22.41 -20.72 0.80
C GLY A 651 -21.06 -21.43 0.87
N THR A 652 -20.03 -20.97 0.14
CA THR A 652 -18.75 -21.69 -0.01
C THR A 652 -17.73 -21.43 1.11
N ALA A 653 -17.77 -20.25 1.76
CA ALA A 653 -16.79 -19.86 2.77
C ALA A 653 -17.04 -20.59 4.10
N ARG A 654 -16.03 -21.33 4.57
CA ARG A 654 -16.12 -22.18 5.77
C ARG A 654 -14.79 -22.37 6.50
N GLU A 655 -13.67 -22.24 5.78
CA GLU A 655 -12.33 -22.30 6.35
C GLU A 655 -11.68 -20.92 6.42
N VAL A 656 -10.77 -20.71 7.38
CA VAL A 656 -10.00 -19.47 7.53
C VAL A 656 -9.37 -19.01 6.21
N HIS A 657 -8.86 -19.95 5.42
CA HIS A 657 -8.24 -19.65 4.13
C HIS A 657 -9.22 -19.02 3.13
N HIS A 658 -10.49 -19.45 3.11
CA HIS A 658 -11.50 -18.91 2.19
C HIS A 658 -11.73 -17.42 2.47
N PHE A 659 -11.83 -17.04 3.75
CA PHE A 659 -11.96 -15.63 4.15
C PHE A 659 -10.73 -14.81 3.77
N ALA A 660 -9.52 -15.36 3.97
CA ALA A 660 -8.29 -14.66 3.61
C ALA A 660 -8.20 -14.42 2.09
N VAL A 661 -8.59 -15.38 1.27
CA VAL A 661 -8.58 -15.21 -0.20
C VAL A 661 -9.64 -14.18 -0.61
N LEU A 662 -10.88 -14.25 -0.09
CA LEU A 662 -11.90 -13.23 -0.35
C LEU A 662 -11.43 -11.82 0.04
N ALA A 663 -10.80 -11.68 1.21
CA ALA A 663 -10.22 -10.41 1.66
C ALA A 663 -9.14 -9.92 0.68
N GLY A 664 -8.19 -10.79 0.31
CA GLY A 664 -7.10 -10.45 -0.60
C GLY A 664 -7.56 -9.99 -1.98
N TYR A 665 -8.76 -10.36 -2.41
CA TYR A 665 -9.39 -9.94 -3.67
C TYR A 665 -10.52 -8.91 -3.51
N GLY A 666 -10.61 -8.26 -2.35
CA GLY A 666 -11.34 -7.00 -2.17
C GLY A 666 -12.62 -7.06 -1.35
N ALA A 667 -12.92 -8.17 -0.66
CA ALA A 667 -14.04 -8.24 0.28
C ALA A 667 -13.72 -7.47 1.57
N GLU A 668 -14.57 -6.50 1.91
CA GLU A 668 -14.47 -5.76 3.19
C GLU A 668 -15.14 -6.54 4.32
N ALA A 669 -16.12 -7.38 4.00
CA ALA A 669 -16.76 -8.29 4.94
C ALA A 669 -17.28 -9.56 4.23
N VAL A 670 -17.42 -10.64 4.99
CA VAL A 670 -17.94 -11.93 4.52
C VAL A 670 -18.99 -12.47 5.48
N HIS A 671 -20.17 -12.81 4.96
CA HIS A 671 -21.22 -13.55 5.66
C HIS A 671 -21.25 -15.01 5.16
N PRO A 672 -20.73 -15.97 5.95
CA PRO A 672 -20.67 -17.39 5.56
C PRO A 672 -21.97 -18.12 5.94
N TYR A 673 -23.09 -17.75 5.29
CA TYR A 673 -24.43 -18.16 5.76
C TYR A 673 -24.58 -19.69 5.87
N LEU A 674 -24.07 -20.47 4.91
CA LEU A 674 -24.27 -21.92 4.90
C LEU A 674 -23.45 -22.62 5.99
N ALA A 675 -22.25 -22.13 6.28
CA ALA A 675 -21.45 -22.64 7.40
C ALA A 675 -22.16 -22.37 8.74
N MET A 676 -22.74 -21.17 8.92
CA MET A 676 -23.49 -20.84 10.12
C MET A 676 -24.80 -21.64 10.22
N GLU A 677 -25.55 -21.80 9.14
CA GLU A 677 -26.75 -22.66 9.11
C GLU A 677 -26.42 -24.12 9.43
N THR A 678 -25.26 -24.62 8.99
CA THR A 678 -24.74 -25.94 9.35
C THR A 678 -24.45 -26.05 10.85
N LEU A 679 -23.87 -25.02 11.46
CA LEU A 679 -23.65 -24.98 12.91
C LEU A 679 -24.97 -24.89 13.69
N VAL A 680 -25.96 -24.14 13.20
CA VAL A 680 -27.30 -24.10 13.78
C VAL A 680 -27.94 -25.49 13.78
N ASP A 681 -27.81 -26.25 12.69
CA ASP A 681 -28.33 -27.63 12.63
C ASP A 681 -27.60 -28.58 13.60
N ILE A 682 -26.27 -28.49 13.71
CA ILE A 682 -25.49 -29.37 14.59
C ILE A 682 -25.73 -29.06 16.07
N PHE A 683 -25.65 -27.79 16.45
CA PHE A 683 -25.75 -27.35 17.85
C PHE A 683 -27.18 -27.06 18.30
N GLY A 684 -28.15 -27.06 17.38
CA GLY A 684 -29.58 -26.98 17.69
C GLY A 684 -30.20 -28.32 18.10
N ARG A 685 -29.49 -29.43 17.92
CA ARG A 685 -29.93 -30.77 18.34
C ARG A 685 -29.87 -30.94 19.86
N GLU A 686 -30.78 -31.73 20.41
CA GLU A 686 -30.76 -32.06 21.85
C GLU A 686 -29.43 -32.72 22.25
N GLY A 687 -28.82 -32.24 23.33
CA GLY A 687 -27.55 -32.76 23.85
C GLY A 687 -26.28 -32.07 23.31
N ALA A 688 -26.40 -30.99 22.55
CA ALA A 688 -25.25 -30.20 22.11
C ALA A 688 -24.45 -29.63 23.31
N PRO A 689 -23.10 -29.57 23.22
CA PRO A 689 -22.25 -29.18 24.36
C PRO A 689 -22.31 -27.68 24.70
N ILE A 690 -22.76 -26.85 23.76
CA ILE A 690 -22.90 -25.39 23.88
C ILE A 690 -24.16 -24.91 23.13
N SER A 691 -24.65 -23.71 23.45
CA SER A 691 -25.74 -23.09 22.72
C SER A 691 -25.33 -22.66 21.30
N VAL A 692 -26.31 -22.56 20.41
CA VAL A 692 -26.13 -22.11 19.01
C VAL A 692 -25.46 -20.73 18.95
N ASP A 693 -25.90 -19.76 19.75
CA ASP A 693 -25.31 -18.41 19.75
C ASP A 693 -23.84 -18.44 20.14
N LYS A 694 -23.49 -19.27 21.12
CA LYS A 694 -22.09 -19.45 21.55
C LYS A 694 -21.26 -20.13 20.48
N ALA A 695 -21.82 -21.12 19.78
CA ALA A 695 -21.18 -21.80 18.67
C ALA A 695 -20.86 -20.84 17.51
N ILE A 696 -21.81 -19.98 17.13
CA ILE A 696 -21.61 -18.94 16.10
C ILE A 696 -20.55 -17.95 16.55
N TYR A 697 -20.63 -17.43 17.78
CA TYR A 697 -19.64 -16.51 18.33
C TYR A 697 -18.22 -17.11 18.34
N HIS A 698 -18.08 -18.35 18.77
CA HIS A 698 -16.81 -19.07 18.74
C HIS A 698 -16.29 -19.27 17.32
N TYR A 699 -17.14 -19.67 16.37
CA TYR A 699 -16.75 -19.82 14.97
C TYR A 699 -16.20 -18.51 14.40
N VAL A 700 -16.93 -17.39 14.59
CA VAL A 700 -16.50 -16.06 14.16
C VAL A 700 -15.14 -15.69 14.80
N LYS A 701 -14.99 -15.91 16.11
CA LYS A 701 -13.73 -15.70 16.84
C LYS A 701 -12.58 -16.56 16.31
N ALA A 702 -12.84 -17.81 15.95
CA ALA A 702 -11.85 -18.72 15.39
C ALA A 702 -11.34 -18.24 14.03
N ILE A 703 -12.26 -17.80 13.16
CA ILE A 703 -11.92 -17.19 11.86
C ILE A 703 -11.10 -15.91 12.07
N GLY A 704 -11.50 -15.04 13.01
CA GLY A 704 -10.74 -13.83 13.34
C GLY A 704 -9.29 -14.12 13.78
N LYS A 705 -9.11 -15.04 14.74
CA LYS A 705 -7.76 -15.52 15.14
C LYS A 705 -6.98 -16.08 13.95
N GLY A 706 -7.64 -16.87 13.12
CA GLY A 706 -7.04 -17.47 11.94
C GLY A 706 -6.62 -16.43 10.89
N LEU A 707 -7.40 -15.37 10.68
CA LEU A 707 -7.06 -14.26 9.79
C LEU A 707 -5.82 -13.52 10.31
N SER A 708 -5.79 -13.17 11.61
CA SER A 708 -4.61 -12.57 12.23
C SER A 708 -3.36 -13.42 12.02
N LYS A 709 -3.48 -14.75 12.16
CA LYS A 709 -2.39 -15.68 11.87
C LYS A 709 -1.96 -15.67 10.39
N ILE A 710 -2.90 -15.65 9.44
CA ILE A 710 -2.54 -15.64 8.01
C ILE A 710 -1.84 -14.32 7.64
N MET A 711 -2.35 -13.17 8.09
CA MET A 711 -1.75 -11.87 7.84
C MET A 711 -0.34 -11.79 8.44
N SER A 712 -0.18 -12.30 9.67
CA SER A 712 1.10 -12.24 10.39
C SER A 712 2.21 -13.07 9.73
N LYS A 713 1.88 -14.09 8.92
CA LYS A 713 2.87 -14.84 8.11
C LYS A 713 3.65 -13.95 7.14
N MET A 714 3.03 -12.90 6.63
CA MET A 714 3.70 -11.89 5.79
C MET A 714 4.17 -10.67 6.61
N GLY A 715 3.89 -10.66 7.92
CA GLY A 715 4.14 -9.52 8.82
C GLY A 715 3.15 -8.36 8.63
N VAL A 716 1.96 -8.62 8.08
CA VAL A 716 0.92 -7.59 7.91
C VAL A 716 0.12 -7.47 9.20
N SER A 717 -0.10 -6.23 9.65
CA SER A 717 -0.74 -5.96 10.95
C SER A 717 -2.23 -5.66 10.85
N THR A 718 -2.72 -5.07 9.75
CA THR A 718 -4.14 -4.69 9.63
C THR A 718 -4.86 -5.39 8.49
N TYR A 719 -6.14 -5.71 8.72
CA TYR A 719 -7.04 -6.22 7.67
C TYR A 719 -7.19 -5.22 6.52
N MET A 720 -7.21 -3.92 6.79
CA MET A 720 -7.32 -2.87 5.77
C MET A 720 -6.17 -2.93 4.75
N SER A 721 -4.93 -3.09 5.21
CA SER A 721 -3.77 -3.24 4.31
C SER A 721 -3.70 -4.62 3.64
N TYR A 722 -4.33 -5.65 4.21
CA TYR A 722 -4.42 -6.98 3.63
C TYR A 722 -5.51 -7.08 2.55
N CYS A 723 -6.62 -6.37 2.74
CA CYS A 723 -7.75 -6.32 1.81
C CYS A 723 -7.29 -5.77 0.45
N GLY A 724 -7.52 -6.51 -0.63
CA GLY A 724 -7.09 -6.13 -1.98
C GLY A 724 -5.58 -6.24 -2.25
N ALA A 725 -4.78 -6.73 -1.29
CA ALA A 725 -3.32 -6.86 -1.45
C ALA A 725 -2.89 -8.09 -2.26
N GLN A 726 -3.80 -9.06 -2.47
CA GLN A 726 -3.57 -10.27 -3.26
C GLN A 726 -2.28 -11.00 -2.83
N LEU A 727 -2.11 -11.24 -1.53
CA LEU A 727 -0.93 -11.91 -0.95
C LEU A 727 -0.96 -13.44 -1.14
N PHE A 728 -1.17 -13.86 -2.39
CA PHE A 728 -1.30 -15.23 -2.84
C PHE A 728 -0.52 -15.50 -4.12
N GLU A 729 -0.14 -16.76 -4.32
CA GLU A 729 0.32 -17.31 -5.59
C GLU A 729 -0.72 -18.29 -6.12
N ALA A 730 -1.10 -18.17 -7.38
CA ALA A 730 -1.99 -19.11 -8.04
C ALA A 730 -1.18 -20.30 -8.59
N VAL A 731 -1.71 -21.50 -8.38
CA VAL A 731 -1.10 -22.75 -8.88
C VAL A 731 -2.18 -23.55 -9.60
N GLY A 732 -2.03 -23.71 -10.91
CA GLY A 732 -2.97 -24.44 -11.76
C GLY A 732 -4.06 -23.59 -12.40
N LEU A 733 -3.88 -22.26 -12.47
CA LEU A 733 -4.76 -21.34 -13.21
C LEU A 733 -4.02 -20.77 -14.43
N ASN A 734 -4.65 -20.72 -15.59
CA ASN A 734 -4.00 -20.16 -16.78
C ASN A 734 -3.84 -18.63 -16.72
N SER A 735 -2.88 -18.10 -17.49
CA SER A 735 -2.58 -16.66 -17.51
C SER A 735 -3.79 -15.82 -17.95
N ASP A 736 -4.56 -16.26 -18.95
CA ASP A 736 -5.74 -15.52 -19.42
C ASP A 736 -6.79 -15.27 -18.32
N THR A 737 -7.05 -16.29 -17.48
CA THR A 737 -7.99 -16.18 -16.35
C THR A 737 -7.41 -15.28 -15.26
N VAL A 738 -6.12 -15.41 -14.97
CA VAL A 738 -5.45 -14.61 -13.94
C VAL A 738 -5.36 -13.15 -14.36
N ASP A 739 -4.96 -12.85 -15.58
CA ASP A 739 -4.83 -11.49 -16.09
C ASP A 739 -6.17 -10.76 -16.14
N LYS A 740 -7.26 -11.49 -16.44
CA LYS A 740 -8.61 -10.91 -16.55
C LYS A 740 -9.34 -10.75 -15.22
N TYR A 741 -9.23 -11.76 -14.34
CA TYR A 741 -10.05 -11.87 -13.14
C TYR A 741 -9.26 -11.85 -11.83
N PHE A 742 -7.94 -11.98 -11.85
CA PHE A 742 -7.06 -11.98 -10.67
C PHE A 742 -5.79 -11.13 -10.92
N THR A 743 -5.92 -10.04 -11.70
CA THR A 743 -4.80 -9.29 -12.31
C THR A 743 -3.70 -9.01 -11.28
N GLY A 744 -2.45 -9.28 -11.68
CA GLY A 744 -1.25 -9.08 -10.86
C GLY A 744 -0.85 -10.29 -10.02
N THR A 745 -1.68 -11.34 -9.93
CA THR A 745 -1.35 -12.57 -9.20
C THR A 745 -0.34 -13.40 -9.98
N ALA A 746 0.70 -13.90 -9.32
CA ALA A 746 1.63 -14.81 -9.97
C ALA A 746 0.97 -16.16 -10.24
N SER A 747 1.10 -16.68 -11.47
CA SER A 747 0.69 -18.03 -11.84
C SER A 747 1.78 -18.69 -12.70
N ARG A 748 2.78 -19.28 -12.04
CA ARG A 748 3.95 -19.86 -12.73
C ARG A 748 3.69 -21.25 -13.29
N VAL A 749 2.70 -21.94 -12.71
CA VAL A 749 2.24 -23.25 -13.15
C VAL A 749 0.81 -23.05 -13.63
N GLU A 750 0.65 -23.00 -14.95
CA GLU A 750 -0.66 -22.82 -15.58
C GLU A 750 -1.54 -24.08 -15.44
N GLY A 751 -2.82 -23.94 -15.75
CA GLY A 751 -3.77 -25.05 -15.69
C GLY A 751 -5.13 -24.65 -16.24
N ILE A 752 -6.16 -24.80 -15.41
CA ILE A 752 -7.54 -24.59 -15.82
C ILE A 752 -7.87 -23.11 -16.10
N GLY A 753 -8.83 -22.87 -16.98
CA GLY A 753 -9.38 -21.55 -17.25
C GLY A 753 -10.76 -21.35 -16.62
N VAL A 754 -11.36 -20.18 -16.89
CA VAL A 754 -12.69 -19.81 -16.37
C VAL A 754 -13.79 -20.81 -16.72
N PHE A 755 -13.73 -21.45 -17.89
CA PHE A 755 -14.74 -22.42 -18.32
C PHE A 755 -14.62 -23.76 -17.59
N GLU A 756 -13.40 -24.20 -17.29
CA GLU A 756 -13.15 -25.39 -16.49
C GLU A 756 -13.54 -25.17 -15.02
N ILE A 757 -13.32 -23.97 -14.47
CA ILE A 757 -13.82 -23.59 -13.13
C ILE A 757 -15.36 -23.70 -13.08
N ALA A 758 -16.03 -23.20 -14.12
CA ALA A 758 -17.49 -23.30 -14.23
C ALA A 758 -17.96 -24.76 -14.37
N GLU A 759 -17.25 -25.57 -15.16
CA GLU A 759 -17.51 -27.01 -15.32
C GLU A 759 -17.40 -27.78 -13.99
N GLU A 760 -16.35 -27.55 -13.20
CA GLU A 760 -16.20 -28.18 -11.87
C GLU A 760 -17.37 -27.81 -10.94
N THR A 761 -17.81 -26.55 -11.02
CA THR A 761 -18.95 -26.05 -10.24
C THR A 761 -20.26 -26.71 -10.69
N ILE A 762 -20.47 -26.83 -12.01
CA ILE A 762 -21.65 -27.50 -12.58
C ILE A 762 -21.70 -28.97 -12.18
N ARG A 763 -20.57 -29.69 -12.19
CA ARG A 763 -20.53 -31.11 -11.77
C ARG A 763 -20.95 -31.30 -10.31
N ASN A 764 -20.49 -30.43 -9.42
CA ASN A 764 -20.93 -30.46 -8.01
C ASN A 764 -22.42 -30.15 -7.89
N HIS A 765 -22.91 -29.17 -8.66
CA HIS A 765 -24.32 -28.79 -8.70
C HIS A 765 -25.20 -29.96 -9.18
N GLU A 766 -24.86 -30.59 -10.30
CA GLU A 766 -25.60 -31.73 -10.84
C GLU A 766 -25.61 -32.92 -9.89
N ALA A 767 -24.47 -33.22 -9.25
CA ALA A 767 -24.38 -34.27 -8.25
C ALA A 767 -25.31 -34.01 -7.04
N ALA A 768 -25.34 -32.76 -6.56
CA ALA A 768 -26.16 -32.34 -5.42
C ALA A 768 -27.67 -32.44 -5.65
N PHE A 769 -28.12 -32.33 -6.91
CA PHE A 769 -29.53 -32.46 -7.29
C PHE A 769 -29.83 -33.80 -8.00
N SER A 770 -28.92 -34.76 -7.91
CA SER A 770 -29.12 -36.12 -8.42
C SER A 770 -29.82 -37.01 -7.39
N ASP A 771 -30.21 -38.22 -7.82
CA ASP A 771 -30.85 -39.20 -6.93
C ASP A 771 -29.86 -39.90 -5.97
N ASP A 772 -28.56 -39.54 -5.99
CA ASP A 772 -27.50 -40.16 -5.17
C ASP A 772 -26.87 -39.13 -4.20
N PRO A 773 -27.43 -38.92 -3.00
CA PRO A 773 -26.90 -37.97 -2.03
C PRO A 773 -25.59 -38.49 -1.41
N VAL A 774 -24.49 -37.71 -1.53
CA VAL A 774 -23.13 -38.13 -1.13
C VAL A 774 -22.54 -37.34 0.07
N LEU A 775 -23.35 -36.87 1.02
CA LEU A 775 -22.86 -36.10 2.19
C LEU A 775 -23.40 -36.62 3.52
#